data_AF-A0A428UN08-F1
#
_entry.id   AF-A0A428UN08-F1
#
_cell.length_a   1.000
_cell.length_b   1.000
_cell.length_c   1.000
_cell.angle_alpha   90.00
_cell.angle_beta   90.00
_cell.angle_gamma   90.00
#
_symmetry.space_group_name_H-M   'P 1'
#
loop_
_entity.id
_entity.type
_entity.pdbx_description
1 polymer ?
#
loop_
_entity_poly.entity_id
_entity_poly.type
_entity_poly.pdbx_seq_one_letter_code
_entity_poly.pdbx_strand_id
1 'polypeptide(L)'
;MVSNVWQSDAPQSRSATANDRLTVHLALQDAVRICYKIWTWGQGDDSAKQDQGSFGSFNYTSLRMRNRARRLLEHLFAAENLECLETVIDIWKNSTEGSQSNQVFNLLSALEASRPRHCMPALFNAIYRRTNPATIDPASKSTMTISLHDTDLVWFLVEYARTLDDDAMDEIWQDCMVFLKDLLTNPFPHRQTLPNLLEFAAILGEKVDNTNFGEQRRMRRELGDTFLRLLTALFTTRPMTFTEPAAPSGALEKIPKSDSNHSLNGAAESPDDVVSILASIVPNLGKILVEPDRVLSAAATISTNVIGPTLRAKGFPDIVSKSTMRLLLELSRLHNNQKNWKKDVGDAFNDSKFFGMNLALAKDDWLPLLRQWTLADKEKMSEIVGRISAPSTAGIVFGVGATSARLEADRKTQLNLRRIATLILASAEDAFVADLSDIFGKLAELLAASSTSSPSSTTRGDIYMVFRALALRTSAIHLGMLWPVVNAEIHAAISSVVAPDNSPASDTYTNASILQACKLLDLLICVAPDDFQLHEWLFITDTIDAVYRSSTYQPVALVDELSDELGAAVSNSGFQLSSVVNPVASGSSRRPLLGPGGINDDVSLERKDELVAKVLRPFFGQLSIFAFESTYAMGRLDRETCVSGLLKDLFDERSIVRAL
;
A
#
# COMPACT_ATOMS: atom_id res chain seq x y z
N MET A 1 -44.72 -51.19 25.89
CA MET A 1 -43.51 -51.81 26.47
C MET A 1 -42.31 -51.05 25.96
N VAL A 2 -41.68 -50.29 26.85
CA VAL A 2 -40.47 -49.49 26.59
C VAL A 2 -39.26 -50.39 26.84
N SER A 3 -38.35 -50.50 25.89
CA SER A 3 -37.01 -51.10 26.11
C SER A 3 -36.07 -50.63 25.01
N ASN A 4 -35.34 -49.56 25.29
CA ASN A 4 -33.91 -49.35 25.00
C ASN A 4 -33.64 -47.84 24.92
N VAL A 5 -33.58 -47.24 26.12
CA VAL A 5 -33.01 -45.93 26.36
C VAL A 5 -31.70 -46.18 27.11
N TRP A 6 -30.67 -45.37 26.82
CA TRP A 6 -29.37 -45.28 27.52
C TRP A 6 -28.32 -46.33 27.18
N GLN A 7 -27.69 -46.21 26.00
CA GLN A 7 -26.23 -46.38 25.97
C GLN A 7 -25.64 -45.06 26.50
N SER A 8 -25.44 -45.00 27.81
CA SER A 8 -24.59 -44.00 28.42
C SER A 8 -23.18 -44.17 27.85
N ASP A 9 -22.70 -43.15 27.14
CA ASP A 9 -21.27 -42.97 26.85
C ASP A 9 -20.55 -42.94 28.20
N ALA A 10 -20.03 -44.08 28.63
CA ALA A 10 -19.17 -44.16 29.79
C ALA A 10 -17.90 -43.34 29.43
N PRO A 11 -17.41 -42.44 30.31
CA PRO A 11 -16.13 -41.80 30.07
C PRO A 11 -15.11 -42.94 29.96
N GLN A 12 -14.53 -43.14 28.78
CA GLN A 12 -13.44 -44.09 28.58
C GLN A 12 -12.34 -43.70 29.56
N SER A 13 -12.29 -44.36 30.72
CA SER A 13 -11.17 -44.28 31.63
C SER A 13 -9.96 -44.72 30.82
N ARG A 14 -9.05 -43.78 30.51
CA ARG A 14 -7.77 -44.09 29.84
C ARG A 14 -7.17 -45.30 30.57
N SER A 15 -6.90 -46.38 29.83
CA SER A 15 -6.34 -47.60 30.42
C SER A 15 -5.04 -47.26 31.17
N ALA A 16 -4.70 -48.00 32.24
CA ALA A 16 -3.44 -47.77 32.97
C ALA A 16 -2.22 -47.74 32.02
N THR A 17 -2.25 -48.56 30.97
CA THR A 17 -1.27 -48.60 29.88
C THR A 17 -1.21 -47.32 29.04
N ALA A 18 -2.31 -46.57 28.89
CA ALA A 18 -2.32 -45.28 28.20
C ALA A 18 -1.73 -44.16 29.06
N ASN A 19 -1.89 -44.22 30.39
CA ASN A 19 -1.27 -43.28 31.32
C ASN A 19 0.24 -43.53 31.46
N ASP A 20 0.67 -44.79 31.47
CA ASP A 20 2.09 -45.14 31.46
C ASP A 20 2.78 -44.63 30.19
N ARG A 21 2.14 -44.82 29.02
CA ARG A 21 2.62 -44.27 27.74
C ARG A 21 2.72 -42.75 27.75
N LEU A 22 1.70 -42.05 28.27
CA LEU A 22 1.72 -40.60 28.40
C LEU A 22 2.90 -40.11 29.25
N THR A 23 3.18 -40.81 30.36
CA THR A 23 4.31 -40.46 31.25
C THR A 23 5.65 -40.59 30.53
N VAL A 24 5.82 -41.64 29.71
CA VAL A 24 7.01 -41.81 28.87
C VAL A 24 7.15 -40.69 27.84
N HIS A 25 6.05 -40.30 27.17
CA HIS A 25 6.07 -39.19 26.23
C HIS A 25 6.41 -37.85 26.90
N LEU A 26 5.87 -37.55 28.08
CA LEU A 26 6.23 -36.33 28.82
C LEU A 26 7.70 -36.31 29.24
N ALA A 27 8.23 -37.44 29.72
CA ALA A 27 9.64 -37.56 30.06
C ALA A 27 10.55 -37.37 28.81
N LEU A 28 10.12 -37.87 27.65
CA LEU A 28 10.79 -37.65 26.38
C LEU A 28 10.82 -36.16 26.00
N GLN A 29 9.69 -35.45 26.13
CA GLN A 29 9.60 -34.02 25.86
C GLN A 29 10.53 -33.21 26.76
N ASP A 30 10.56 -33.52 28.05
CA ASP A 30 11.45 -32.83 29.00
C ASP A 30 12.92 -33.10 28.70
N ALA A 31 13.27 -34.34 28.32
CA ALA A 31 14.62 -34.67 27.88
C ALA A 31 15.02 -33.85 26.64
N VAL A 32 14.13 -33.70 25.65
CA VAL A 32 14.38 -32.87 24.45
C VAL A 32 14.56 -31.40 24.83
N ARG A 33 13.70 -30.84 25.70
CA ARG A 33 13.82 -29.45 26.18
C ARG A 33 15.13 -29.19 26.91
N ILE A 34 15.57 -30.13 27.76
CA ILE A 34 16.85 -30.04 28.48
C ILE A 34 18.01 -30.11 27.50
N CYS A 35 18.00 -31.04 26.55
CA CYS A 35 19.01 -31.15 25.52
C CYS A 35 19.11 -29.89 24.66
N TYR A 36 17.97 -29.28 24.30
CA TYR A 36 17.95 -28.01 23.57
C TYR A 36 18.59 -26.87 24.39
N LYS A 37 18.26 -26.74 25.68
CA LYS A 37 18.89 -25.75 26.57
C LYS A 37 20.41 -25.95 26.68
N ILE A 38 20.88 -27.19 26.72
CA ILE A 38 22.33 -27.51 26.72
C ILE A 38 22.96 -27.19 25.38
N TRP A 39 22.22 -27.34 24.27
CA TRP A 39 22.70 -27.04 22.93
C TRP A 39 22.89 -25.54 22.69
N THR A 40 21.95 -24.72 23.15
CA THR A 40 22.02 -23.25 23.05
C THR A 40 22.95 -22.64 24.09
N TRP A 41 23.30 -23.38 25.15
CA TRP A 41 24.26 -22.96 26.15
C TRP A 41 25.65 -22.71 25.56
N GLY A 42 26.09 -21.45 25.63
CA GLY A 42 27.36 -20.99 25.07
C GLY A 42 27.26 -20.41 23.66
N GLN A 43 26.06 -20.18 23.14
CA GLN A 43 25.81 -19.36 21.95
C GLN A 43 25.21 -17.99 22.35
N GLY A 44 25.39 -16.96 21.52
CA GLY A 44 24.79 -15.64 21.72
C GLY A 44 25.31 -14.87 22.93
N ASP A 45 24.41 -14.15 23.62
CA ASP A 45 24.68 -13.28 24.77
C ASP A 45 25.46 -13.95 25.92
N ASP A 46 25.29 -15.26 26.11
CA ASP A 46 25.96 -15.99 27.19
C ASP A 46 27.46 -16.16 26.95
N SER A 47 27.90 -16.12 25.68
CA SER A 47 29.32 -16.08 25.30
C SER A 47 29.91 -14.68 25.39
N ALA A 48 29.09 -13.65 25.14
CA ALA A 48 29.48 -12.24 25.22
C ALA A 48 29.65 -11.75 26.68
N LYS A 49 28.95 -12.37 27.63
CA LYS A 49 29.02 -12.08 29.06
C LYS A 49 30.25 -12.68 29.77
N GLN A 50 31.08 -13.47 29.09
CA GLN A 50 32.22 -14.15 29.72
C GLN A 50 33.49 -13.29 29.72
N ASP A 51 34.27 -13.42 30.81
CA ASP A 51 35.57 -12.77 30.94
C ASP A 51 36.59 -13.29 29.90
N GLN A 52 37.46 -12.40 29.42
CA GLN A 52 38.42 -12.72 28.36
C GLN A 52 39.43 -13.82 28.74
N GLY A 53 39.67 -14.05 30.04
CA GLY A 53 40.50 -15.14 30.55
C GLY A 53 39.79 -16.51 30.64
N SER A 54 38.46 -16.55 30.78
CA SER A 54 37.67 -17.78 30.91
C SER A 54 37.04 -18.25 29.58
N PHE A 55 37.04 -17.38 28.56
CA PHE A 55 36.46 -17.63 27.24
C PHE A 55 36.91 -18.96 26.60
N GLY A 56 38.21 -19.27 26.65
CA GLY A 56 38.75 -20.51 26.07
C GLY A 56 38.25 -21.79 26.77
N SER A 57 38.22 -21.79 28.11
CA SER A 57 37.73 -22.92 28.90
C SER A 57 36.21 -23.08 28.81
N PHE A 58 35.49 -21.96 28.74
CA PHE A 58 34.05 -21.95 28.53
C PHE A 58 33.68 -22.55 27.17
N ASN A 59 34.33 -22.11 26.08
CA ASN A 59 34.10 -22.64 24.74
C ASN A 59 34.41 -24.14 24.61
N TYR A 60 35.48 -24.61 25.25
CA TYR A 60 35.79 -26.04 25.27
C TYR A 60 34.70 -26.86 25.98
N THR A 61 34.20 -26.35 27.12
CA THR A 61 33.18 -27.04 27.93
C THR A 61 31.81 -27.00 27.25
N SER A 62 31.40 -25.86 26.71
CA SER A 62 30.14 -25.71 25.98
C SER A 62 30.13 -26.60 24.73
N LEU A 63 31.23 -26.63 23.96
CA LEU A 63 31.35 -27.53 22.81
C LEU A 63 31.22 -29.01 23.20
N ARG A 64 31.85 -29.42 24.31
CA ARG A 64 31.77 -30.81 24.80
C ARG A 64 30.36 -31.17 25.25
N MET A 65 29.68 -30.28 25.97
CA MET A 65 28.31 -30.53 26.43
C MET A 65 27.33 -30.52 25.26
N ARG A 66 27.51 -29.63 24.28
CA ARG A 66 26.74 -29.58 23.04
C ARG A 66 26.86 -30.88 22.25
N ASN A 67 28.08 -31.43 22.10
CA ASN A 67 28.29 -32.71 21.43
C ASN A 67 27.64 -33.90 22.17
N ARG A 68 27.54 -33.84 23.51
CA ARG A 68 26.83 -34.86 24.30
C ARG A 68 25.31 -34.75 24.13
N ALA A 69 24.78 -33.54 24.19
CA ALA A 69 23.37 -33.27 23.95
C ALA A 69 22.95 -33.72 22.54
N ARG A 70 23.78 -33.45 21.53
CA ARG A 70 23.58 -33.93 20.15
C ARG A 70 23.42 -35.44 20.07
N ARG A 71 24.37 -36.20 20.65
CA ARG A 71 24.31 -37.67 20.64
C ARG A 71 23.08 -38.22 21.36
N LEU A 72 22.69 -37.60 22.47
CA LEU A 72 21.48 -37.99 23.18
C LEU A 72 20.23 -37.72 22.33
N LEU A 73 20.16 -36.56 21.68
CA LEU A 73 19.10 -36.23 20.74
C LEU A 73 19.04 -37.20 19.55
N GLU A 74 20.18 -37.61 18.97
CA GLU A 74 20.22 -38.61 17.89
C GLU A 74 19.53 -39.92 18.30
N HIS A 75 19.75 -40.39 19.53
CA HIS A 75 19.07 -41.59 20.04
C HIS A 75 17.58 -41.36 20.32
N LEU A 76 17.19 -40.18 20.81
CA LEU A 76 15.79 -39.84 21.07
C LEU A 76 14.98 -39.73 19.76
N PHE A 77 15.53 -39.06 18.75
CA PHE A 77 14.93 -38.94 17.42
C PHE A 77 14.85 -40.28 16.69
N ALA A 78 15.82 -41.18 16.89
CA ALA A 78 15.77 -42.54 16.35
C ALA A 78 14.67 -43.40 17.01
N ALA A 79 14.32 -43.13 18.27
CA ALA A 79 13.28 -43.85 19.00
C ALA A 79 11.87 -43.33 18.67
N GLU A 80 11.64 -42.02 18.77
CA GLU A 80 10.33 -41.38 18.56
C GLU A 80 10.50 -40.04 17.83
N ASN A 81 10.69 -40.09 16.51
CA ASN A 81 10.96 -38.90 15.68
C ASN A 81 9.85 -37.85 15.78
N LEU A 82 8.58 -38.25 15.71
CA LEU A 82 7.44 -37.32 15.65
C LEU A 82 7.27 -36.50 16.93
N GLU A 83 7.29 -37.15 18.10
CA GLU A 83 7.12 -36.46 19.39
C GLU A 83 8.32 -35.55 19.70
N CYS A 84 9.53 -35.96 19.32
CA CYS A 84 10.71 -35.10 19.42
C CYS A 84 10.58 -33.87 18.52
N LEU A 85 10.11 -34.04 17.28
CA LEU A 85 9.92 -32.96 16.33
C LEU A 85 8.84 -31.97 16.79
N GLU A 86 7.68 -32.44 17.26
CA GLU A 86 6.64 -31.57 17.81
C GLU A 86 7.13 -30.77 19.03
N THR A 87 7.97 -31.37 19.88
CA THR A 87 8.59 -30.66 21.01
C THR A 87 9.53 -29.55 20.54
N VAL A 88 10.30 -29.80 19.49
CA VAL A 88 11.19 -28.79 18.91
C VAL A 88 10.41 -27.66 18.25
N ILE A 89 9.29 -27.97 17.58
CA ILE A 89 8.39 -26.96 16.99
C ILE A 89 7.75 -26.09 18.08
N ASP A 90 7.35 -26.67 19.21
CA ASP A 90 6.83 -25.92 20.37
C ASP A 90 7.89 -24.97 20.95
N ILE A 91 9.14 -25.41 21.06
CA ILE A 91 10.26 -24.54 21.47
C ILE A 91 10.45 -23.39 20.49
N TRP A 92 10.38 -23.69 19.19
CA TRP A 92 10.53 -22.69 18.13
C TRP A 92 9.39 -21.66 18.16
N LYS A 93 8.14 -22.11 18.32
CA LYS A 93 6.96 -21.22 18.43
C LYS A 93 7.08 -20.27 19.61
N ASN A 94 7.58 -20.75 20.75
CA ASN A 94 7.73 -19.96 21.97
C ASN A 94 9.01 -19.11 21.99
N SER A 95 9.82 -19.13 20.92
CA SER A 95 11.05 -18.34 20.83
C SER A 95 10.74 -16.89 20.43
N THR A 96 10.97 -15.96 21.36
CA THR A 96 10.60 -14.54 21.20
C THR A 96 11.58 -13.74 20.30
N GLU A 97 12.77 -14.29 20.04
CA GLU A 97 13.85 -13.62 19.29
C GLU A 97 14.26 -14.43 18.06
N GLY A 98 14.42 -13.76 16.90
CA GLY A 98 14.83 -14.40 15.64
C GLY A 98 16.20 -15.10 15.68
N SER A 99 17.05 -14.80 16.67
CA SER A 99 18.29 -15.55 16.90
C SER A 99 18.02 -16.95 17.47
N GLN A 100 17.04 -17.07 18.36
CA GLN A 100 16.68 -18.33 19.01
C GLN A 100 15.95 -19.27 18.04
N SER A 101 15.12 -18.72 17.14
CA SER A 101 14.48 -19.51 16.08
C SER A 101 15.50 -20.11 15.11
N ASN A 102 16.53 -19.35 14.73
CA ASN A 102 17.63 -19.85 13.90
C ASN A 102 18.46 -20.94 14.60
N GLN A 103 18.61 -20.87 15.93
CA GLN A 103 19.31 -21.91 16.69
C GLN A 103 18.56 -23.25 16.64
N VAL A 104 17.24 -23.25 16.53
CA VAL A 104 16.44 -24.48 16.32
C VAL A 104 16.78 -25.12 14.98
N PHE A 105 16.83 -24.35 13.89
CA PHE A 105 17.20 -24.88 12.58
C PHE A 105 18.66 -25.37 12.55
N ASN A 106 19.57 -24.66 13.23
CA ASN A 106 20.96 -25.12 13.41
C ASN A 106 21.07 -26.43 14.19
N LEU A 107 20.17 -26.66 15.16
CA LEU A 107 20.11 -27.95 15.86
C LEU A 107 19.64 -29.05 14.91
N LEU A 108 18.58 -28.81 14.13
CA LEU A 108 18.01 -29.79 13.20
C LEU A 108 18.96 -30.13 12.05
N SER A 109 19.74 -29.17 11.54
CA SER A 109 20.76 -29.45 10.52
C SER A 109 21.95 -30.23 11.09
N ALA A 110 22.23 -30.12 12.40
CA ALA A 110 23.30 -30.83 13.05
C ALA A 110 22.97 -32.30 13.39
N LEU A 111 21.70 -32.69 13.38
CA LEU A 111 21.26 -34.03 13.75
C LEU A 111 21.10 -34.91 12.50
N GLU A 112 21.81 -36.05 12.45
CA GLU A 112 21.69 -36.98 11.31
C GLU A 112 20.31 -37.65 11.23
N ALA A 113 19.64 -37.80 12.37
CA ALA A 113 18.31 -38.38 12.45
C ALA A 113 17.21 -37.44 11.89
N SER A 114 17.46 -36.13 11.83
CA SER A 114 16.53 -35.13 11.26
C SER A 114 16.91 -34.70 9.85
N ARG A 115 17.62 -35.54 9.10
CA ARG A 115 17.80 -35.33 7.66
C ARG A 115 16.45 -35.03 6.99
N PRO A 116 16.41 -34.18 5.95
CA PRO A 116 15.16 -33.77 5.30
C PRO A 116 14.26 -34.95 4.92
N ARG A 117 14.87 -36.06 4.47
CA ARG A 117 14.20 -37.35 4.17
C ARG A 117 13.37 -37.95 5.30
N HIS A 118 13.70 -37.70 6.56
CA HIS A 118 12.95 -38.22 7.72
C HIS A 118 12.08 -37.16 8.39
N CYS A 119 12.50 -35.90 8.34
CA CYS A 119 11.78 -34.78 8.93
C CYS A 119 10.52 -34.42 8.11
N MET A 120 10.62 -34.34 6.77
CA MET A 120 9.49 -33.96 5.91
C MET A 120 8.30 -34.92 6.01
N PRO A 121 8.46 -36.25 5.90
CA PRO A 121 7.33 -37.17 6.06
C PRO A 121 6.74 -37.15 7.48
N ALA A 122 7.55 -36.89 8.51
CA ALA A 122 7.05 -36.74 9.88
C ALA A 122 6.15 -35.49 10.02
N LEU A 123 6.55 -34.36 9.42
CA LEU A 123 5.73 -33.14 9.36
C LEU A 123 4.44 -33.36 8.57
N PHE A 124 4.50 -34.00 7.40
CA PHE A 124 3.31 -34.31 6.60
C PHE A 124 2.32 -35.17 7.37
N ASN A 125 2.82 -36.20 8.08
CA ASN A 125 2.00 -37.02 8.96
C ASN A 125 1.39 -36.20 10.11
N ALA A 126 2.15 -35.28 10.72
CA ALA A 126 1.66 -34.39 11.77
C ALA A 126 0.51 -33.49 11.30
N ILE A 127 0.60 -32.99 10.06
CA ILE A 127 -0.41 -32.15 9.41
C ILE A 127 -1.65 -32.99 9.09
N TYR A 128 -1.50 -34.12 8.40
CA TYR A 128 -2.62 -35.00 8.03
C TYR A 128 -3.45 -35.45 9.22
N ARG A 129 -2.80 -35.78 10.33
CA ARG A 129 -3.48 -36.24 11.56
C ARG A 129 -4.43 -35.19 12.14
N ARG A 130 -4.09 -33.90 12.02
CA ARG A 130 -4.87 -32.79 12.57
C ARG A 130 -6.00 -32.36 11.63
N THR A 131 -5.80 -32.48 10.32
CA THR A 131 -6.73 -32.00 9.29
C THR A 131 -7.69 -33.08 8.79
N ASN A 132 -7.28 -34.35 8.76
CA ASN A 132 -8.13 -35.48 8.32
C ASN A 132 -7.86 -36.75 9.15
N PRO A 133 -8.47 -36.90 10.34
CA PRO A 133 -8.23 -38.02 11.23
C PRO A 133 -8.80 -39.36 10.75
N ALA A 134 -9.55 -39.39 9.64
CA ALA A 134 -10.27 -40.57 9.16
C ALA A 134 -9.45 -41.52 8.27
N THR A 135 -8.28 -41.10 7.78
CA THR A 135 -7.46 -41.87 6.80
C THR A 135 -6.28 -42.62 7.41
N ILE A 136 -6.08 -42.58 8.73
CA ILE A 136 -4.84 -43.03 9.37
C ILE A 136 -5.06 -44.27 10.26
N ASP A 137 -4.12 -45.22 10.17
CA ASP A 137 -4.07 -46.48 10.89
C ASP A 137 -3.97 -46.27 12.42
N PRO A 138 -4.86 -46.85 13.26
CA PRO A 138 -4.94 -46.58 14.70
C PRO A 138 -3.68 -46.88 15.53
N ALA A 139 -2.74 -47.67 15.02
CA ALA A 139 -1.45 -47.93 15.66
C ALA A 139 -0.43 -46.79 15.54
N SER A 140 -0.66 -45.84 14.63
CA SER A 140 0.24 -44.70 14.36
C SER A 140 -0.24 -43.39 14.99
N LYS A 141 -1.30 -43.40 15.80
CA LYS A 141 -1.90 -42.21 16.41
C LYS A 141 -0.88 -41.47 17.29
N SER A 142 -0.57 -40.22 16.95
CA SER A 142 0.09 -39.29 17.87
C SER A 142 -0.80 -39.08 19.08
N THR A 143 -0.19 -38.98 20.24
CA THR A 143 -0.88 -38.75 21.51
C THR A 143 -1.43 -37.33 21.64
N MET A 144 -1.17 -36.43 20.68
CA MET A 144 -1.53 -35.00 20.70
C MET A 144 -1.20 -34.36 22.06
N THR A 145 -0.06 -34.74 22.63
CA THR A 145 0.42 -34.33 23.95
C THR A 145 0.75 -32.84 23.99
N ILE A 146 1.13 -32.25 22.86
CA ILE A 146 1.49 -30.84 22.70
C ILE A 146 0.38 -30.12 21.93
N SER A 147 -0.07 -28.97 22.45
CA SER A 147 -1.11 -28.13 21.85
C SER A 147 -0.57 -27.31 20.67
N LEU A 148 -0.18 -27.98 19.58
CA LEU A 148 0.17 -27.35 18.30
C LEU A 148 -1.03 -27.33 17.35
N HIS A 149 -1.28 -26.17 16.75
CA HIS A 149 -2.27 -26.04 15.68
C HIS A 149 -1.67 -26.50 14.36
N ASP A 150 -2.53 -26.89 13.43
CA ASP A 150 -2.18 -27.25 12.06
C ASP A 150 -1.51 -26.10 11.30
N THR A 151 -1.94 -24.85 11.52
CA THR A 151 -1.31 -23.65 10.97
C THR A 151 0.15 -23.47 11.44
N ASP A 152 0.44 -23.75 12.72
CA ASP A 152 1.78 -23.66 13.29
C ASP A 152 2.75 -24.65 12.63
N LEU A 153 2.28 -25.88 12.37
CA LEU A 153 3.08 -26.93 11.73
C LEU A 153 3.40 -26.60 10.28
N VAL A 154 2.45 -26.03 9.55
CA VAL A 154 2.66 -25.64 8.15
C VAL A 154 3.54 -24.40 8.08
N TRP A 155 3.41 -23.45 9.02
CA TRP A 155 4.34 -22.33 9.11
C TRP A 155 5.77 -22.80 9.38
N PHE A 156 5.95 -23.73 10.33
CA PHE A 156 7.25 -24.36 10.56
C PHE A 156 7.78 -25.09 9.31
N LEU A 157 6.92 -25.80 8.58
CA LEU A 157 7.29 -26.47 7.32
C LEU A 157 7.82 -25.48 6.27
N VAL A 158 7.16 -24.32 6.12
CA VAL A 158 7.59 -23.25 5.19
C VAL A 158 8.97 -22.72 5.58
N GLU A 159 9.17 -22.38 6.86
CA GLU A 159 10.45 -21.84 7.34
C GLU A 159 11.56 -22.90 7.28
N TYR A 160 11.25 -24.15 7.65
CA TYR A 160 12.18 -25.26 7.51
C TYR A 160 12.59 -25.45 6.05
N ALA A 161 11.63 -25.47 5.12
CA ALA A 161 11.90 -25.60 3.69
C ALA A 161 12.80 -24.47 3.16
N ARG A 162 12.67 -23.25 3.67
CA ARG A 162 13.52 -22.11 3.30
C ARG A 162 14.98 -22.32 3.74
N THR A 163 15.21 -22.97 4.89
CA THR A 163 16.54 -23.23 5.46
C THR A 163 17.28 -24.41 4.82
N LEU A 164 16.60 -25.27 4.06
CA LEU A 164 17.21 -26.44 3.43
C LEU A 164 18.17 -26.05 2.30
N ASP A 165 19.23 -26.83 2.12
CA ASP A 165 20.10 -26.72 0.95
C ASP A 165 19.35 -27.16 -0.32
N ASP A 166 19.65 -26.51 -1.45
CA ASP A 166 18.96 -26.78 -2.71
C ASP A 166 19.22 -28.23 -3.20
N ASP A 167 20.38 -28.82 -2.91
CA ASP A 167 20.72 -30.21 -3.23
C ASP A 167 19.85 -31.25 -2.51
N ALA A 168 19.23 -30.88 -1.38
CA ALA A 168 18.35 -31.78 -0.64
C ALA A 168 17.04 -32.09 -1.38
N MET A 169 16.71 -31.35 -2.45
CA MET A 169 15.47 -31.53 -3.20
C MET A 169 15.35 -32.91 -3.86
N ASP A 170 16.47 -33.51 -4.31
CA ASP A 170 16.46 -34.86 -4.92
C ASP A 170 15.92 -35.93 -3.94
N GLU A 171 16.27 -35.80 -2.65
CA GLU A 171 15.86 -36.76 -1.63
C GLU A 171 14.40 -36.62 -1.20
N ILE A 172 13.83 -35.41 -1.21
CA ILE A 172 12.50 -35.13 -0.64
C ILE A 172 11.38 -34.91 -1.67
N TRP A 173 11.72 -34.75 -2.95
CA TRP A 173 10.78 -34.33 -3.98
C TRP A 173 9.53 -35.21 -4.09
N GLN A 174 9.71 -36.52 -4.12
CA GLN A 174 8.58 -37.46 -4.28
C GLN A 174 7.61 -37.36 -3.10
N ASP A 175 8.12 -37.29 -1.88
CA ASP A 175 7.31 -37.17 -0.67
C ASP A 175 6.52 -35.85 -0.64
N CYS A 176 7.16 -34.73 -1.02
CA CYS A 176 6.52 -33.43 -1.15
C CYS A 176 5.39 -33.43 -2.19
N MET A 177 5.62 -34.03 -3.36
CA MET A 177 4.62 -34.06 -4.44
C MET A 177 3.45 -34.99 -4.13
N VAL A 178 3.69 -36.14 -3.49
CA VAL A 178 2.62 -37.02 -3.00
C VAL A 178 1.79 -36.28 -1.96
N PHE A 179 2.43 -35.61 -1.00
CA PHE A 179 1.75 -34.79 0.01
C PHE A 179 0.84 -33.73 -0.63
N LEU A 180 1.36 -32.89 -1.52
CA LEU A 180 0.57 -31.82 -2.14
C LEU A 180 -0.61 -32.34 -2.97
N LYS A 181 -0.45 -33.47 -3.67
CA LYS A 181 -1.51 -34.08 -4.47
C LYS A 181 -2.60 -34.73 -3.62
N ASP A 182 -2.20 -35.42 -2.56
CA ASP A 182 -3.14 -36.06 -1.65
C ASP A 182 -3.98 -35.01 -0.91
N LEU A 183 -3.39 -33.88 -0.51
CA LEU A 183 -4.12 -32.71 0.02
C LEU A 183 -5.16 -32.16 -0.98
N LEU A 184 -4.83 -32.14 -2.27
CA LEU A 184 -5.75 -31.69 -3.33
C LEU A 184 -6.92 -32.64 -3.57
N THR A 185 -6.87 -33.90 -3.11
CA THR A 185 -8.00 -34.83 -3.25
C THR A 185 -9.21 -34.38 -2.41
N ASN A 186 -8.96 -33.76 -1.25
CA ASN A 186 -9.98 -33.17 -0.40
C ASN A 186 -9.47 -31.85 0.20
N PRO A 187 -9.60 -30.71 -0.49
CA PRO A 187 -8.98 -29.45 -0.06
C PRO A 187 -9.74 -28.73 1.07
N PHE A 188 -11.00 -29.09 1.35
CA PHE A 188 -11.85 -28.35 2.29
C PHE A 188 -11.37 -28.37 3.75
N PRO A 189 -10.93 -29.52 4.31
CA PRO A 189 -10.38 -29.57 5.68
C PRO A 189 -9.08 -28.76 5.85
N HIS A 190 -8.38 -28.47 4.75
CA HIS A 190 -7.09 -27.78 4.75
C HIS A 190 -7.21 -26.27 4.46
N ARG A 191 -8.43 -25.71 4.41
CA ARG A 191 -8.67 -24.31 3.99
C ARG A 191 -7.82 -23.25 4.71
N GLN A 192 -7.45 -23.49 5.97
CA GLN A 192 -6.65 -22.57 6.79
C GLN A 192 -5.15 -22.70 6.50
N THR A 193 -4.70 -23.88 6.07
CA THR A 193 -3.29 -24.16 5.79
C THR A 193 -2.92 -23.98 4.32
N LEU A 194 -3.91 -23.97 3.40
CA LEU A 194 -3.70 -23.79 1.96
C LEU A 194 -2.84 -22.58 1.56
N PRO A 195 -2.96 -21.37 2.17
CA PRO A 195 -2.09 -20.25 1.83
C PRO A 195 -0.60 -20.55 2.09
N ASN A 196 -0.29 -21.10 3.26
CA ASN A 196 1.09 -21.46 3.63
C ASN A 196 1.60 -22.65 2.81
N LEU A 197 0.72 -23.57 2.42
CA LEU A 197 1.08 -24.67 1.50
C LEU A 197 1.35 -24.18 0.08
N LEU A 198 0.69 -23.12 -0.36
CA LEU A 198 0.99 -22.46 -1.63
C LEU A 198 2.38 -21.79 -1.58
N GLU A 199 2.72 -21.15 -0.46
CA GLU A 199 4.07 -20.62 -0.23
C GLU A 199 5.12 -21.74 -0.20
N PHE A 200 4.84 -22.85 0.47
CA PHE A 200 5.71 -24.03 0.47
C PHE A 200 5.96 -24.55 -0.96
N ALA A 201 4.91 -24.69 -1.78
CA ALA A 201 5.05 -25.10 -3.18
C ALA A 201 5.86 -24.08 -4.01
N ALA A 202 5.75 -22.78 -3.72
CA ALA A 202 6.54 -21.75 -4.36
C ALA A 202 8.04 -21.84 -4.00
N ILE A 203 8.37 -22.09 -2.73
CA ILE A 203 9.75 -22.30 -2.27
C ILE A 203 10.36 -23.54 -2.93
N LEU A 204 9.62 -24.65 -3.01
CA LEU A 204 10.08 -25.86 -3.71
C LEU A 204 10.41 -25.56 -5.17
N GLY A 205 9.56 -24.79 -5.86
CA GLY A 205 9.81 -24.37 -7.25
C GLY A 205 11.06 -23.53 -7.41
N GLU A 206 11.33 -22.60 -6.49
CA GLU A 206 12.53 -21.79 -6.49
C GLU A 206 13.81 -22.62 -6.25
N LYS A 207 13.79 -23.51 -5.25
CA LYS A 207 14.95 -24.38 -4.95
C LYS A 207 15.26 -25.34 -6.09
N VAL A 208 14.23 -25.93 -6.69
CA VAL A 208 14.41 -26.80 -7.84
C VAL A 208 14.95 -26.04 -9.05
N ASP A 209 14.60 -24.76 -9.23
CA ASP A 209 15.13 -23.95 -10.33
C ASP A 209 16.66 -23.76 -10.24
N ASN A 210 17.20 -23.68 -9.02
CA ASN A 210 18.62 -23.51 -8.76
C ASN A 210 19.47 -24.78 -8.95
N THR A 211 18.84 -25.95 -9.16
CA THR A 211 19.54 -27.25 -9.23
C THR A 211 19.53 -27.86 -10.62
N ASN A 212 20.56 -28.64 -10.96
CA ASN A 212 20.58 -29.47 -12.18
C ASN A 212 19.48 -30.53 -12.17
N PHE A 213 19.05 -30.98 -10.97
CA PHE A 213 17.90 -31.87 -10.78
C PHE A 213 16.62 -31.26 -11.38
N GLY A 214 16.49 -29.93 -11.32
CA GLY A 214 15.40 -29.17 -11.93
C GLY A 214 15.34 -29.20 -13.46
N GLU A 215 16.37 -29.65 -14.19
CA GLU A 215 16.34 -29.66 -15.66
C GLU A 215 15.29 -30.62 -16.25
N GLN A 216 14.76 -31.53 -15.42
CA GLN A 216 13.70 -32.45 -15.82
C GLN A 216 12.37 -31.71 -16.07
N ARG A 217 12.10 -31.40 -17.34
CA ARG A 217 10.86 -30.72 -17.78
C ARG A 217 9.56 -31.38 -17.28
N ARG A 218 9.53 -32.71 -17.18
CA ARG A 218 8.36 -33.46 -16.67
C ARG A 218 8.04 -33.10 -15.22
N MET A 219 9.07 -33.02 -14.40
CA MET A 219 8.98 -32.71 -12.98
C MET A 219 8.47 -31.29 -12.74
N ARG A 220 9.04 -30.30 -13.44
CA ARG A 220 8.60 -28.90 -13.34
C ARG A 220 7.14 -28.70 -13.80
N ARG A 221 6.72 -29.40 -14.86
CA ARG A 221 5.31 -29.38 -15.29
C ARG A 221 4.38 -29.95 -14.23
N GLU A 222 4.78 -31.02 -13.57
CA GLU A 222 4.00 -31.67 -12.52
C GLU A 222 3.82 -30.75 -11.30
N LEU A 223 4.88 -30.05 -10.89
CA LEU A 223 4.80 -29.01 -9.87
C LEU A 223 3.90 -27.87 -10.32
N GLY A 224 4.06 -27.38 -11.55
CA GLY A 224 3.24 -26.29 -12.07
C GLY A 224 1.76 -26.64 -12.14
N ASP A 225 1.41 -27.87 -12.56
CA ASP A 225 0.02 -28.36 -12.55
C ASP A 225 -0.54 -28.44 -11.12
N THR A 226 0.28 -28.90 -10.17
CA THR A 226 -0.09 -28.99 -8.75
C THR A 226 -0.29 -27.60 -8.15
N PHE A 227 0.61 -26.66 -8.45
CA PHE A 227 0.54 -25.27 -8.01
C PHE A 227 -0.72 -24.56 -8.52
N LEU A 228 -1.06 -24.70 -9.81
CA LEU A 228 -2.28 -24.12 -10.37
C LEU A 228 -3.55 -24.69 -9.73
N ARG A 229 -3.54 -25.99 -9.40
CA ARG A 229 -4.65 -26.64 -8.66
C ARG A 229 -4.74 -26.15 -7.22
N LEU A 230 -3.61 -25.96 -6.54
CA LEU A 230 -3.57 -25.37 -5.18
C LEU A 230 -4.10 -23.94 -5.19
N LEU A 231 -3.69 -23.13 -6.16
CA LEU A 231 -4.19 -21.77 -6.34
C LEU A 231 -5.71 -21.75 -6.58
N THR A 232 -6.21 -22.68 -7.41
CA THR A 232 -7.66 -22.82 -7.64
C THR A 232 -8.38 -23.28 -6.36
N ALA A 233 -7.83 -24.26 -5.65
CA ALA A 233 -8.38 -24.79 -4.40
C ALA A 233 -8.44 -23.72 -3.30
N LEU A 234 -7.44 -22.83 -3.23
CA LEU A 234 -7.42 -21.70 -2.30
C LEU A 234 -8.65 -20.81 -2.51
N PHE A 235 -8.94 -20.43 -3.75
CA PHE A 235 -10.07 -19.54 -4.05
C PHE A 235 -11.44 -20.24 -3.98
N THR A 236 -11.53 -21.54 -4.22
CA THR A 236 -12.80 -22.27 -4.14
C THR A 236 -13.20 -22.63 -2.71
N THR A 237 -12.23 -22.96 -1.85
CA THR A 237 -12.49 -23.30 -0.43
C THR A 237 -12.68 -22.06 0.43
N ARG A 238 -12.09 -20.92 0.02
CA ARG A 238 -12.24 -19.62 0.66
C ARG A 238 -12.53 -18.55 -0.40
N PRO A 239 -13.79 -18.41 -0.85
CA PRO A 239 -14.13 -17.28 -1.69
C PRO A 239 -13.86 -15.98 -0.89
N MET A 240 -13.02 -15.11 -1.43
CA MET A 240 -12.69 -13.81 -0.84
C MET A 240 -13.90 -12.86 -1.04
N THR A 241 -15.01 -13.16 -0.37
CA THR A 241 -16.18 -12.27 -0.34
C THR A 241 -15.90 -11.15 0.66
N PHE A 242 -15.47 -9.99 0.15
CA PHE A 242 -15.33 -8.73 0.92
C PHE A 242 -16.67 -8.13 1.38
N THR A 243 -17.70 -8.97 1.60
CA THR A 243 -19.05 -8.54 1.98
C THR A 243 -19.27 -8.72 3.48
N GLU A 244 -18.63 -7.86 4.28
CA GLU A 244 -19.23 -7.32 5.51
C GLU A 244 -18.36 -6.16 6.03
N PRO A 245 -18.76 -4.90 5.85
CA PRO A 245 -18.24 -3.84 6.70
C PRO A 245 -18.75 -4.12 8.12
N ALA A 246 -17.82 -4.20 9.08
CA ALA A 246 -18.16 -4.26 10.49
C ALA A 246 -19.18 -3.15 10.83
N ALA A 247 -20.39 -3.55 11.18
CA ALA A 247 -21.42 -2.61 11.60
C ALA A 247 -20.97 -1.91 12.90
N PRO A 248 -21.16 -0.59 13.05
CA PRO A 248 -20.86 0.11 14.29
C PRO A 248 -22.04 -0.08 15.24
N SER A 249 -22.04 -1.18 15.99
CA SER A 249 -23.04 -1.38 17.05
C SER A 249 -22.54 -0.80 18.37
N GLY A 250 -22.98 0.42 18.63
CA GLY A 250 -23.04 0.93 20.00
C GLY A 250 -24.05 0.11 20.80
N ALA A 251 -23.56 -0.61 21.81
CA ALA A 251 -24.33 -1.01 22.98
C ALA A 251 -23.34 -1.23 24.13
N LEU A 252 -23.46 -0.36 25.12
CA LEU A 252 -22.73 -0.37 26.37
C LEU A 252 -23.14 -1.62 27.18
N GLU A 253 -22.22 -2.52 27.49
CA GLU A 253 -22.31 -3.33 28.72
C GLU A 253 -20.91 -3.69 29.24
N LYS A 254 -20.64 -3.19 30.45
CA LYS A 254 -19.37 -3.29 31.19
C LYS A 254 -19.30 -4.63 31.94
N ILE A 255 -18.23 -5.41 31.78
CA ILE A 255 -17.59 -6.20 32.86
C ILE A 255 -16.07 -6.34 32.56
N PRO A 256 -15.18 -6.64 33.53
CA PRO A 256 -14.13 -5.73 34.00
C PRO A 256 -12.73 -6.03 33.43
N LYS A 257 -11.87 -5.02 33.51
CA LYS A 257 -10.46 -5.06 33.11
C LYS A 257 -9.64 -5.97 34.03
N SER A 258 -9.00 -7.00 33.47
CA SER A 258 -7.75 -7.54 33.98
C SER A 258 -6.67 -7.26 32.94
N ASP A 259 -5.63 -6.53 33.36
CA ASP A 259 -4.46 -6.22 32.57
C ASP A 259 -3.71 -7.48 32.12
N SER A 260 -3.64 -7.70 30.81
CA SER A 260 -2.63 -8.55 30.18
C SER A 260 -2.38 -8.05 28.76
N ASN A 261 -1.52 -7.02 28.65
CA ASN A 261 -0.84 -6.68 27.41
C ASN A 261 0.09 -7.85 27.03
N HIS A 262 -0.41 -8.77 26.21
CA HIS A 262 0.37 -9.54 25.23
C HIS A 262 -0.58 -10.41 24.41
N SER A 263 -0.96 -9.91 23.23
CA SER A 263 -1.54 -10.74 22.15
C SER A 263 -0.76 -10.47 20.88
N LEU A 264 0.30 -11.25 20.68
CA LEU A 264 0.96 -11.39 19.38
C LEU A 264 0.49 -12.73 18.79
N ASN A 265 -0.23 -12.61 17.68
CA ASN A 265 -0.47 -13.59 16.62
C ASN A 265 -0.99 -14.97 17.02
N GLY A 266 -2.32 -15.07 17.01
CA GLY A 266 -3.07 -16.32 16.89
C GLY A 266 -4.57 -16.04 16.93
N ALA A 267 -5.26 -16.34 15.83
CA ALA A 267 -6.72 -16.39 15.68
C ALA A 267 -7.48 -15.06 15.47
N ALA A 268 -7.20 -14.40 14.34
CA ALA A 268 -8.23 -13.83 13.45
C ALA A 268 -7.56 -13.66 12.06
N GLU A 269 -7.68 -14.70 11.21
CA GLU A 269 -7.11 -14.73 9.85
C GLU A 269 -7.69 -13.60 8.99
N SER A 270 -7.00 -12.46 8.94
CA SER A 270 -7.37 -11.37 8.06
C SER A 270 -7.10 -11.80 6.61
N PRO A 271 -7.98 -11.49 5.64
CA PRO A 271 -7.69 -11.66 4.21
C PRO A 271 -6.36 -11.04 3.77
N ASP A 272 -5.83 -10.07 4.52
CA ASP A 272 -4.55 -9.43 4.26
C ASP A 272 -3.34 -10.38 4.31
N ASP A 273 -3.37 -11.43 5.13
CA ASP A 273 -2.27 -12.39 5.23
C ASP A 273 -2.14 -13.19 3.93
N VAL A 274 -3.27 -13.66 3.37
CA VAL A 274 -3.28 -14.40 2.10
C VAL A 274 -2.81 -13.51 0.95
N VAL A 275 -3.26 -12.26 0.91
CA VAL A 275 -2.84 -11.29 -0.11
C VAL A 275 -1.35 -11.00 0.00
N SER A 276 -0.81 -10.91 1.22
CA SER A 276 0.62 -10.72 1.46
C SER A 276 1.47 -11.90 0.99
N ILE A 277 0.99 -13.14 1.21
CA ILE A 277 1.63 -14.36 0.72
C ILE A 277 1.60 -14.42 -0.81
N LEU A 278 0.46 -14.10 -1.43
CA LEU A 278 0.39 -14.03 -2.90
C LEU A 278 1.36 -12.98 -3.46
N ALA A 279 1.50 -11.83 -2.79
CA ALA A 279 2.42 -10.78 -3.21
C ALA A 279 3.89 -11.22 -3.16
N SER A 280 4.29 -12.10 -2.22
CA SER A 280 5.64 -12.65 -2.16
C SER A 280 5.88 -13.75 -3.21
N ILE A 281 4.84 -14.48 -3.60
CA ILE A 281 4.93 -15.58 -4.58
C ILE A 281 4.95 -15.08 -6.03
N VAL A 282 4.18 -14.03 -6.36
CA VAL A 282 4.02 -13.54 -7.74
C VAL A 282 5.34 -13.30 -8.50
N PRO A 283 6.36 -12.64 -7.92
CA PRO A 283 7.65 -12.43 -8.60
C PRO A 283 8.35 -13.73 -9.01
N ASN A 284 8.11 -14.83 -8.28
CA ASN A 284 8.72 -16.13 -8.51
C ASN A 284 7.88 -17.06 -9.41
N LEU A 285 6.71 -16.64 -9.88
CA LEU A 285 5.85 -17.48 -10.74
C LEU A 285 6.55 -17.98 -12.00
N GLY A 286 7.45 -17.18 -12.57
CA GLY A 286 8.27 -17.58 -13.73
C GLY A 286 9.14 -18.80 -13.45
N LYS A 287 9.73 -18.88 -12.25
CA LYS A 287 10.56 -20.02 -11.81
C LYS A 287 9.71 -21.27 -11.57
N ILE A 288 8.53 -21.09 -10.98
CA ILE A 288 7.63 -22.20 -10.59
C ILE A 288 6.93 -22.82 -11.79
N LEU A 289 6.34 -22.00 -12.66
CA LEU A 289 5.45 -22.46 -13.74
C LEU A 289 6.17 -22.70 -15.06
N VAL A 290 7.36 -22.12 -15.25
CA VAL A 290 8.28 -22.23 -16.40
C VAL A 290 7.69 -21.76 -17.74
N GLU A 291 6.50 -22.25 -18.10
CA GLU A 291 5.77 -21.91 -19.30
C GLU A 291 5.05 -20.56 -19.12
N PRO A 292 5.26 -19.58 -20.02
CA PRO A 292 4.72 -18.23 -19.86
C PRO A 292 3.19 -18.19 -19.87
N ASP A 293 2.53 -19.06 -20.65
CA ASP A 293 1.06 -19.14 -20.69
C ASP A 293 0.47 -19.59 -19.34
N ARG A 294 1.18 -20.46 -18.61
CA ARG A 294 0.78 -20.90 -17.27
C ARG A 294 0.94 -19.76 -16.25
N VAL A 295 2.01 -18.99 -16.35
CA VAL A 295 2.21 -17.77 -15.52
C VAL A 295 1.07 -16.79 -15.74
N LEU A 296 0.69 -16.54 -17.00
CA LEU A 296 -0.44 -15.67 -17.33
C LEU A 296 -1.77 -16.23 -16.82
N SER A 297 -1.97 -17.55 -16.87
CA SER A 297 -3.17 -18.21 -16.32
C SER A 297 -3.26 -18.07 -14.80
N ALA A 298 -2.15 -18.25 -14.08
CA ALA A 298 -2.08 -18.01 -12.63
C ALA A 298 -2.38 -16.54 -12.29
N ALA A 299 -1.74 -15.61 -13.01
CA ALA A 299 -1.95 -14.18 -12.82
C ALA A 299 -3.40 -13.76 -13.10
N ALA A 300 -4.02 -14.30 -14.17
CA ALA A 300 -5.44 -14.08 -14.46
C ALA A 300 -6.35 -14.60 -13.34
N THR A 301 -6.03 -15.78 -12.79
CA THR A 301 -6.77 -16.39 -11.68
C THR A 301 -6.68 -15.52 -10.42
N ILE A 302 -5.49 -15.01 -10.08
CA ILE A 302 -5.30 -14.09 -8.95
C ILE A 302 -6.07 -12.78 -9.18
N SER A 303 -5.96 -12.18 -10.38
CA SER A 303 -6.66 -10.92 -10.67
C SER A 303 -8.18 -11.07 -10.57
N THR A 304 -8.72 -12.15 -11.12
CA THR A 304 -10.17 -12.40 -11.16
C THR A 304 -10.76 -12.69 -9.79
N ASN A 305 -10.02 -13.39 -8.91
CA ASN A 305 -10.52 -13.80 -7.60
C ASN A 305 -10.17 -12.84 -6.45
N VAL A 306 -9.15 -12.00 -6.60
CA VAL A 306 -8.69 -11.08 -5.54
C VAL A 306 -8.82 -9.62 -5.97
N ILE A 307 -8.11 -9.21 -7.03
CA ILE A 307 -8.01 -7.80 -7.42
C ILE A 307 -9.35 -7.24 -7.88
N GLY A 308 -9.98 -7.89 -8.86
CA GLY A 308 -11.25 -7.45 -9.44
C GLY A 308 -12.37 -7.29 -8.41
N PRO A 309 -12.63 -8.29 -7.54
CA PRO A 309 -13.63 -8.17 -6.47
C PRO A 309 -13.32 -7.07 -5.47
N THR A 310 -12.05 -6.88 -5.10
CA THR A 310 -11.64 -5.83 -4.14
C THR A 310 -11.87 -4.43 -4.71
N LEU A 311 -11.47 -4.20 -5.96
CA LEU A 311 -11.62 -2.89 -6.62
C LEU A 311 -13.07 -2.56 -6.98
N ARG A 312 -13.91 -3.57 -7.22
CA ARG A 312 -15.36 -3.39 -7.50
C ARG A 312 -16.23 -3.46 -6.26
N ALA A 313 -15.66 -3.66 -5.08
CA ALA A 313 -16.41 -3.75 -3.83
C ALA A 313 -17.07 -2.41 -3.49
N LYS A 314 -18.23 -2.45 -2.82
CA LYS A 314 -18.96 -1.24 -2.42
C LYS A 314 -18.15 -0.32 -1.47
N GLY A 315 -17.25 -0.92 -0.68
CA GLY A 315 -16.37 -0.18 0.23
C GLY A 315 -15.06 0.28 -0.40
N PHE A 316 -14.92 0.24 -1.73
CA PHE A 316 -13.87 0.99 -2.40
C PHE A 316 -14.05 2.51 -2.13
N PRO A 317 -12.97 3.26 -1.83
CA PRO A 317 -11.55 2.86 -1.81
C PRO A 317 -11.02 2.31 -0.47
N ASP A 318 -11.77 2.42 0.62
CA ASP A 318 -11.29 2.14 1.99
C ASP A 318 -10.84 0.68 2.24
N ILE A 319 -11.40 -0.27 1.49
CA ILE A 319 -11.06 -1.70 1.60
C ILE A 319 -9.67 -2.01 0.98
N VAL A 320 -9.11 -1.11 0.17
CA VAL A 320 -7.84 -1.37 -0.53
C VAL A 320 -6.66 -1.23 0.44
N SER A 321 -6.11 -2.37 0.86
CA SER A 321 -4.93 -2.43 1.73
C SER A 321 -3.61 -2.31 0.95
N LYS A 322 -2.53 -1.98 1.67
CA LYS A 322 -1.16 -1.92 1.11
C LYS A 322 -0.70 -3.26 0.53
N SER A 323 -1.11 -4.39 1.13
CA SER A 323 -0.82 -5.73 0.63
C SER A 323 -1.48 -5.96 -0.74
N THR A 324 -2.73 -5.53 -0.92
CA THR A 324 -3.45 -5.61 -2.21
C THR A 324 -2.75 -4.78 -3.28
N MET A 325 -2.31 -3.58 -2.94
CA MET A 325 -1.57 -2.74 -3.88
C MET A 325 -0.22 -3.31 -4.26
N ARG A 326 0.53 -3.86 -3.29
CA ARG A 326 1.78 -4.56 -3.56
C ARG A 326 1.56 -5.76 -4.49
N LEU A 327 0.53 -6.57 -4.23
CA LEU A 327 0.17 -7.69 -5.10
C LEU A 327 -0.10 -7.21 -6.53
N LEU A 328 -0.89 -6.14 -6.69
CA LEU A 328 -1.22 -5.57 -8.00
C LEU A 328 0.01 -5.04 -8.74
N LEU A 329 0.95 -4.40 -8.03
CA LEU A 329 2.21 -3.91 -8.58
C LEU A 329 3.14 -5.06 -9.02
N GLU A 330 3.20 -6.17 -8.28
CA GLU A 330 3.97 -7.33 -8.71
C GLU A 330 3.31 -8.03 -9.92
N LEU A 331 1.98 -8.10 -9.96
CA LEU A 331 1.25 -8.61 -11.13
C LEU A 331 1.48 -7.75 -12.38
N SER A 332 1.58 -6.43 -12.25
CA SER A 332 1.82 -5.54 -13.38
C SER A 332 3.25 -5.59 -13.92
N ARG A 333 4.21 -6.06 -13.11
CA ARG A 333 5.61 -6.32 -13.53
C ARG A 333 5.78 -7.63 -14.32
N LEU A 334 4.82 -8.55 -14.25
CA LEU A 334 4.86 -9.78 -15.03
C LEU A 334 4.82 -9.48 -16.54
N HIS A 335 5.71 -10.15 -17.29
CA HIS A 335 5.80 -9.98 -18.73
C HIS A 335 4.49 -10.39 -19.43
N ASN A 336 4.02 -9.57 -20.38
CA ASN A 336 2.77 -9.78 -21.13
C ASN A 336 1.48 -9.92 -20.31
N ASN A 337 1.48 -9.58 -19.01
CA ASN A 337 0.29 -9.72 -18.15
C ASN A 337 -0.70 -8.53 -18.22
N GLN A 338 -0.45 -7.58 -19.11
CA GLN A 338 -1.20 -6.32 -19.22
C GLN A 338 -2.72 -6.50 -19.33
N LYS A 339 -3.18 -7.53 -20.05
CA LYS A 339 -4.63 -7.76 -20.27
C LYS A 339 -5.40 -8.10 -18.99
N ASN A 340 -4.72 -8.62 -17.96
CA ASN A 340 -5.38 -9.13 -16.76
C ASN A 340 -5.60 -8.06 -15.69
N TRP A 341 -4.79 -6.99 -15.66
CA TRP A 341 -4.86 -5.95 -14.63
C TRP A 341 -5.26 -4.57 -15.17
N LYS A 342 -4.98 -4.25 -16.45
CA LYS A 342 -5.24 -2.92 -17.03
C LYS A 342 -6.69 -2.49 -16.89
N LYS A 343 -7.62 -3.42 -17.14
CA LYS A 343 -9.05 -3.15 -17.05
C LYS A 343 -9.44 -2.84 -15.61
N ASP A 344 -8.99 -3.63 -14.66
CA ASP A 344 -9.34 -3.44 -13.24
C ASP A 344 -8.77 -2.11 -12.69
N VAL A 345 -7.53 -1.77 -13.05
CA VAL A 345 -6.92 -0.45 -12.73
C VAL A 345 -7.67 0.69 -13.40
N GLY A 346 -8.02 0.54 -14.68
CA GLY A 346 -8.79 1.54 -15.41
C GLY A 346 -10.20 1.74 -14.83
N ASP A 347 -10.90 0.66 -14.50
CA ASP A 347 -12.22 0.70 -13.87
C ASP A 347 -12.14 1.42 -12.52
N ALA A 348 -11.17 1.07 -11.66
CA ALA A 348 -10.96 1.69 -10.36
C ALA A 348 -10.58 3.19 -10.46
N PHE A 349 -9.68 3.54 -11.38
CA PHE A 349 -9.30 4.94 -11.60
C PHE A 349 -10.46 5.79 -12.15
N ASN A 350 -11.37 5.17 -12.90
CA ASN A 350 -12.57 5.82 -13.41
C ASN A 350 -13.73 5.87 -12.39
N ASP A 351 -13.61 5.21 -11.24
CA ASP A 351 -14.60 5.33 -10.17
C ASP A 351 -14.64 6.77 -9.63
N SER A 352 -15.83 7.27 -9.34
CA SER A 352 -16.05 8.60 -8.77
C SER A 352 -15.49 8.76 -7.35
N LYS A 353 -15.31 7.65 -6.62
CA LYS A 353 -14.78 7.61 -5.25
C LYS A 353 -13.26 7.51 -5.20
N PHE A 354 -12.58 7.35 -6.36
CA PHE A 354 -11.12 7.17 -6.41
C PHE A 354 -10.36 8.27 -5.65
N PHE A 355 -10.81 9.52 -5.78
CA PHE A 355 -10.18 10.67 -5.13
C PHE A 355 -10.52 10.82 -3.64
N GLY A 356 -11.35 9.94 -3.07
CA GLY A 356 -11.60 9.84 -1.62
C GLY A 356 -10.62 8.94 -0.88
N MET A 357 -9.64 8.37 -1.59
CA MET A 357 -8.68 7.42 -1.04
C MET A 357 -7.65 8.06 -0.11
N ASN A 358 -7.09 7.25 0.80
CA ASN A 358 -5.98 7.68 1.65
C ASN A 358 -4.77 8.17 0.82
N LEU A 359 -4.30 9.37 1.13
CA LEU A 359 -3.21 10.04 0.42
C LEU A 359 -1.88 9.26 0.42
N ALA A 360 -1.56 8.55 1.51
CA ALA A 360 -0.33 7.75 1.58
C ALA A 360 -0.38 6.59 0.57
N LEU A 361 -1.52 5.91 0.47
CA LEU A 361 -1.75 4.85 -0.52
C LEU A 361 -1.72 5.41 -1.95
N ALA A 362 -2.31 6.59 -2.16
CA ALA A 362 -2.28 7.28 -3.46
C ALA A 362 -0.84 7.56 -3.91
N LYS A 363 -0.02 8.14 -3.03
CA LYS A 363 1.35 8.55 -3.32
C LYS A 363 2.30 7.37 -3.51
N ASP A 364 2.35 6.46 -2.54
CA ASP A 364 3.39 5.44 -2.46
C ASP A 364 3.09 4.22 -3.35
N ASP A 365 1.81 3.91 -3.56
CA ASP A 365 1.39 2.66 -4.20
C ASP A 365 0.67 2.88 -5.54
N TRP A 366 -0.24 3.85 -5.64
CA TRP A 366 -1.00 4.09 -6.89
C TRP A 366 -0.22 4.83 -7.96
N LEU A 367 0.58 5.86 -7.64
CA LEU A 367 1.36 6.57 -8.65
C LEU A 367 2.32 5.64 -9.43
N PRO A 368 3.09 4.74 -8.79
CA PRO A 368 3.91 3.77 -9.53
C PRO A 368 3.11 2.84 -10.45
N LEU A 369 1.92 2.42 -10.01
CA LEU A 369 1.02 1.56 -10.78
C LEU A 369 0.44 2.32 -11.99
N LEU A 370 -0.01 3.56 -11.80
CA LEU A 370 -0.52 4.42 -12.89
C LEU A 370 0.58 4.72 -13.91
N ARG A 371 1.83 4.89 -13.48
CA ARG A 371 2.99 5.01 -14.39
C ARG A 371 3.16 3.79 -15.28
N GLN A 372 3.04 2.58 -14.72
CA GLN A 372 3.10 1.36 -15.52
C GLN A 372 1.90 1.24 -16.46
N TRP A 373 0.73 1.70 -16.04
CA TRP A 373 -0.48 1.72 -16.86
C TRP A 373 -0.32 2.62 -18.09
N THR A 374 0.22 3.84 -17.93
CA THR A 374 0.43 4.79 -19.03
C THR A 374 1.52 4.33 -19.99
N LEU A 375 2.58 3.68 -19.50
CA LEU A 375 3.60 3.07 -20.35
C LEU A 375 3.04 1.93 -21.20
N ALA A 376 2.10 1.18 -20.65
CA ALA A 376 1.50 0.04 -21.31
C ALA A 376 0.37 0.44 -22.28
N ASP A 377 -0.30 1.57 -22.06
CA ASP A 377 -1.40 2.06 -22.89
C ASP A 377 -1.26 3.58 -23.13
N LYS A 378 -0.61 3.92 -24.25
CA LYS A 378 -0.23 5.29 -24.59
C LYS A 378 -1.43 6.18 -24.98
N GLU A 379 -2.56 5.58 -25.35
CA GLU A 379 -3.74 6.33 -25.79
C GLU A 379 -4.62 6.80 -24.61
N LYS A 380 -4.29 6.39 -23.37
CA LYS A 380 -5.11 6.72 -22.19
C LYS A 380 -5.23 8.21 -21.89
N MET A 381 -4.18 8.99 -22.14
CA MET A 381 -4.25 10.43 -21.93
C MET A 381 -5.25 11.05 -22.90
N SER A 382 -5.10 10.79 -24.19
CA SER A 382 -5.98 11.31 -25.24
C SER A 382 -7.44 10.83 -25.04
N GLU A 383 -7.63 9.59 -24.58
CA GLU A 383 -8.96 9.05 -24.21
C GLU A 383 -9.62 9.88 -23.09
N ILE A 384 -8.89 10.21 -22.01
CA ILE A 384 -9.45 10.96 -20.88
C ILE A 384 -9.72 12.42 -21.27
N VAL A 385 -8.81 13.03 -22.03
CA VAL A 385 -8.96 14.39 -22.57
C VAL A 385 -10.20 14.46 -23.48
N GLY A 386 -10.42 13.46 -24.33
CA GLY A 386 -11.59 13.37 -25.21
C GLY A 386 -12.94 13.23 -24.49
N ARG A 387 -12.97 12.83 -23.22
CA ARG A 387 -14.20 12.74 -22.40
C ARG A 387 -14.67 14.10 -21.87
N ILE A 388 -13.86 15.15 -22.00
CA ILE A 388 -14.19 16.51 -21.58
C ILE A 388 -15.04 17.18 -22.66
N SER A 389 -16.26 17.57 -22.29
CA SER A 389 -17.18 18.30 -23.15
C SER A 389 -16.90 19.81 -23.11
N ALA A 390 -17.04 20.46 -24.26
CA ALA A 390 -17.00 21.91 -24.38
C ALA A 390 -18.09 22.59 -23.54
N PRO A 391 -17.83 23.78 -22.95
CA PRO A 391 -18.86 24.56 -22.29
C PRO A 391 -19.97 24.97 -23.28
N SER A 392 -21.23 24.69 -22.94
CA SER A 392 -22.38 25.10 -23.74
C SER A 392 -23.52 25.63 -22.87
N THR A 393 -24.19 26.66 -23.35
CA THR A 393 -25.43 27.20 -22.76
C THR A 393 -26.67 26.64 -23.43
N ALA A 394 -26.57 26.01 -24.62
CA ALA A 394 -27.72 25.72 -25.48
C ALA A 394 -28.66 24.59 -24.98
N GLY A 395 -28.22 23.76 -24.01
CA GLY A 395 -28.94 22.53 -23.63
C GLY A 395 -29.63 22.52 -22.25
N ILE A 396 -29.42 23.54 -21.40
CA ILE A 396 -29.76 23.46 -19.97
C ILE A 396 -30.65 24.64 -19.48
N VAL A 397 -31.02 25.57 -20.36
CA VAL A 397 -31.65 26.83 -19.92
C VAL A 397 -33.11 26.68 -19.45
N PHE A 398 -33.83 25.62 -19.82
CA PHE A 398 -35.27 25.50 -19.54
C PHE A 398 -35.72 24.05 -19.27
N GLY A 399 -35.68 23.58 -18.02
CA GLY A 399 -36.26 22.28 -17.62
C GLY A 399 -36.08 21.93 -16.14
N VAL A 400 -37.03 21.15 -15.58
CA VAL A 400 -36.88 20.53 -14.26
C VAL A 400 -35.71 19.53 -14.33
N GLY A 401 -34.65 19.77 -13.57
CA GLY A 401 -33.41 18.96 -13.61
C GLY A 401 -32.21 19.64 -14.31
N ALA A 402 -32.38 20.83 -14.86
CA ALA A 402 -31.30 21.61 -15.47
C ALA A 402 -30.09 21.82 -14.53
N THR A 403 -30.35 22.25 -13.29
CA THR A 403 -29.31 22.44 -12.27
C THR A 403 -28.60 21.13 -11.94
N SER A 404 -29.34 20.03 -11.81
CA SER A 404 -28.76 18.70 -11.54
C SER A 404 -27.87 18.22 -12.69
N ALA A 405 -28.29 18.43 -13.94
CA ALA A 405 -27.51 18.07 -15.12
C ALA A 405 -26.22 18.88 -15.22
N ARG A 406 -26.25 20.17 -14.87
CA ARG A 406 -25.06 21.03 -14.82
C ARG A 406 -24.08 20.58 -13.74
N LEU A 407 -24.56 20.32 -12.52
CA LEU A 407 -23.71 19.87 -11.42
C LEU A 407 -23.06 18.51 -11.73
N GLU A 408 -23.77 17.61 -12.39
CA GLU A 408 -23.19 16.33 -12.83
C GLU A 408 -22.14 16.52 -13.95
N ALA A 409 -22.38 17.44 -14.89
CA ALA A 409 -21.39 17.79 -15.92
C ALA A 409 -20.12 18.43 -15.32
N ASP A 410 -20.30 19.29 -14.31
CA ASP A 410 -19.20 19.89 -13.55
C ASP A 410 -18.40 18.81 -12.83
N ARG A 411 -19.08 17.98 -12.04
CA ARG A 411 -18.45 16.87 -11.31
C ARG A 411 -17.68 15.92 -12.24
N LYS A 412 -18.28 15.53 -13.37
CA LYS A 412 -17.61 14.68 -14.37
C LYS A 412 -16.36 15.35 -14.94
N THR A 413 -16.43 16.65 -15.23
CA THR A 413 -15.30 17.43 -15.74
C THR A 413 -14.19 17.54 -14.71
N GLN A 414 -14.51 17.88 -13.45
CA GLN A 414 -13.55 17.95 -12.36
C GLN A 414 -12.82 16.63 -12.15
N LEU A 415 -13.55 15.51 -12.09
CA LEU A 415 -12.95 14.18 -11.94
C LEU A 415 -12.01 13.84 -13.09
N ASN A 416 -12.36 14.19 -14.33
CA ASN A 416 -11.47 13.97 -15.48
C ASN A 416 -10.23 14.87 -15.46
N LEU A 417 -10.35 16.14 -15.06
CA LEU A 417 -9.21 17.04 -14.87
C LEU A 417 -8.26 16.51 -13.79
N ARG A 418 -8.79 16.03 -12.66
CA ARG A 418 -7.98 15.40 -11.61
C ARG A 418 -7.28 14.14 -12.08
N ARG A 419 -7.94 13.33 -12.93
CA ARG A 419 -7.33 12.15 -13.56
C ARG A 419 -6.17 12.55 -14.46
N ILE A 420 -6.34 13.57 -15.30
CA ILE A 420 -5.27 14.11 -16.16
C ILE A 420 -4.08 14.55 -15.30
N ALA A 421 -4.32 15.38 -14.27
CA ALA A 421 -3.27 15.84 -13.36
C ALA A 421 -2.55 14.68 -12.65
N THR A 422 -3.30 13.68 -12.18
CA THR A 422 -2.73 12.51 -11.49
C THR A 422 -1.86 11.66 -12.43
N LEU A 423 -2.28 11.45 -13.67
CA LEU A 423 -1.48 10.71 -14.66
C LEU A 423 -0.20 11.45 -15.03
N ILE A 424 -0.27 12.78 -15.19
CA ILE A 424 0.90 13.64 -15.40
C ILE A 424 1.88 13.47 -14.23
N LEU A 425 1.39 13.56 -12.98
CA LEU A 425 2.23 13.41 -11.78
C LEU A 425 2.84 12.02 -11.60
N ALA A 426 2.10 10.96 -11.96
CA ALA A 426 2.57 9.58 -11.89
C ALA A 426 3.69 9.29 -12.90
N SER A 427 3.65 9.95 -14.06
CA SER A 427 4.52 9.63 -15.20
C SER A 427 5.90 10.27 -15.09
N ALA A 428 6.81 9.82 -15.95
CA ALA A 428 8.13 10.44 -16.06
C ALA A 428 8.02 11.87 -16.61
N GLU A 429 9.08 12.65 -16.39
CA GLU A 429 9.21 13.99 -16.98
C GLU A 429 9.05 13.92 -18.50
N ASP A 430 8.30 14.88 -19.06
CA ASP A 430 8.02 14.99 -20.49
C ASP A 430 7.27 13.81 -21.13
N ALA A 431 6.69 12.90 -20.34
CA ALA A 431 5.99 11.72 -20.86
C ALA A 431 4.79 12.04 -21.78
N PHE A 432 4.15 13.19 -21.58
CA PHE A 432 2.94 13.61 -22.32
C PHE A 432 3.17 14.82 -23.24
N VAL A 433 4.41 15.09 -23.67
CA VAL A 433 4.68 16.21 -24.61
C VAL A 433 3.91 16.06 -25.91
N ALA A 434 3.69 14.83 -26.40
CA ALA A 434 2.90 14.57 -27.60
C ALA A 434 1.42 14.95 -27.45
N ASP A 435 0.85 14.78 -26.25
CA ASP A 435 -0.55 15.11 -25.95
C ASP A 435 -0.73 16.57 -25.48
N LEU A 436 0.36 17.33 -25.28
CA LEU A 436 0.33 18.64 -24.62
C LEU A 436 -0.56 19.66 -25.33
N SER A 437 -0.53 19.67 -26.67
CA SER A 437 -1.37 20.56 -27.48
C SER A 437 -2.86 20.24 -27.30
N ASP A 438 -3.22 18.97 -27.24
CA ASP A 438 -4.61 18.54 -27.10
C ASP A 438 -5.12 18.79 -25.67
N ILE A 439 -4.29 18.52 -24.67
CA ILE A 439 -4.56 18.87 -23.27
C ILE A 439 -4.80 20.38 -23.19
N PHE A 440 -3.88 21.20 -23.68
CA PHE A 440 -4.00 22.66 -23.61
C PHE A 440 -5.21 23.19 -24.35
N GLY A 441 -5.48 22.69 -25.56
CA GLY A 441 -6.66 23.09 -26.33
C GLY A 441 -7.96 22.86 -25.53
N LYS A 442 -8.07 21.75 -24.81
CA LYS A 442 -9.21 21.48 -23.92
C LYS A 442 -9.25 22.34 -22.67
N LEU A 443 -8.12 22.62 -22.05
CA LEU A 443 -8.08 23.54 -20.90
C LEU A 443 -8.51 24.96 -21.33
N ALA A 444 -8.00 25.46 -22.45
CA ALA A 444 -8.36 26.76 -23.00
C ALA A 444 -9.85 26.86 -23.37
N GLU A 445 -10.43 25.79 -23.94
CA GLU A 445 -11.86 25.70 -24.22
C GLU A 445 -12.71 25.76 -22.93
N LEU A 446 -12.30 25.05 -21.87
CA LEU A 446 -12.99 25.09 -20.58
C LEU A 446 -12.88 26.44 -19.86
N LEU A 447 -11.80 27.18 -20.06
CA LEU A 447 -11.64 28.53 -19.49
C LEU A 447 -12.66 29.53 -20.06
N ALA A 448 -13.33 29.23 -21.17
CA ALA A 448 -14.46 30.01 -21.67
C ALA A 448 -15.78 29.77 -20.89
N ALA A 449 -15.82 28.83 -19.94
CA ALA A 449 -17.01 28.51 -19.17
C ALA A 449 -17.49 29.67 -18.27
N SER A 450 -18.80 29.88 -18.23
CA SER A 450 -19.47 30.86 -17.38
C SER A 450 -20.19 30.18 -16.20
N SER A 451 -20.77 30.97 -15.29
CA SER A 451 -21.60 30.43 -14.20
C SER A 451 -22.89 29.75 -14.68
N THR A 452 -23.27 29.93 -15.96
CA THR A 452 -24.49 29.39 -16.56
C THR A 452 -24.24 28.31 -17.61
N SER A 453 -23.00 28.12 -18.06
CA SER A 453 -22.65 27.05 -19.00
C SER A 453 -22.60 25.68 -18.32
N SER A 454 -22.54 24.64 -19.15
CA SER A 454 -22.32 23.26 -18.72
C SER A 454 -21.24 22.62 -19.61
N PRO A 455 -20.03 22.32 -19.08
CA PRO A 455 -19.57 22.58 -17.71
C PRO A 455 -19.52 24.08 -17.36
N SER A 456 -19.58 24.40 -16.09
CA SER A 456 -19.59 25.75 -15.52
C SER A 456 -18.20 26.22 -15.09
N SER A 457 -18.13 27.50 -14.75
CA SER A 457 -16.96 28.19 -14.20
C SER A 457 -16.35 27.52 -12.95
N THR A 458 -17.12 26.69 -12.25
CA THR A 458 -16.69 25.96 -11.05
C THR A 458 -15.49 25.03 -11.30
N THR A 459 -15.30 24.58 -12.54
CA THR A 459 -14.21 23.68 -12.93
C THR A 459 -12.82 24.33 -12.98
N ARG A 460 -12.74 25.68 -12.91
CA ARG A 460 -11.47 26.43 -13.00
C ARG A 460 -10.42 26.02 -11.95
N GLY A 461 -10.85 25.70 -10.73
CA GLY A 461 -9.93 25.24 -9.69
C GLY A 461 -9.16 23.98 -10.13
N ASP A 462 -9.85 23.01 -10.74
CA ASP A 462 -9.24 21.78 -11.24
C ASP A 462 -8.38 22.02 -12.50
N ILE A 463 -8.72 23.01 -13.33
CA ILE A 463 -7.86 23.45 -14.46
C ILE A 463 -6.50 23.94 -13.91
N TYR A 464 -6.50 24.77 -12.86
CA TYR A 464 -5.27 25.23 -12.23
C TYR A 464 -4.46 24.07 -11.62
N MET A 465 -5.10 23.02 -11.12
CA MET A 465 -4.40 21.81 -10.67
C MET A 465 -3.69 21.07 -11.83
N VAL A 466 -4.29 21.04 -13.02
CA VAL A 466 -3.64 20.48 -14.22
C VAL A 466 -2.44 21.33 -14.63
N PHE A 467 -2.56 22.67 -14.63
CA PHE A 467 -1.41 23.54 -14.89
C PHE A 467 -0.28 23.35 -13.87
N ARG A 468 -0.61 23.17 -12.58
CA ARG A 468 0.39 22.82 -11.55
C ARG A 468 1.06 21.48 -11.83
N ALA A 469 0.32 20.47 -12.27
CA ALA A 469 0.89 19.17 -12.65
C ALA A 469 1.84 19.29 -13.84
N LEU A 470 1.47 20.06 -14.88
CA LEU A 470 2.31 20.33 -16.05
C LEU A 470 3.59 21.06 -15.65
N ALA A 471 3.51 22.13 -14.86
CA ALA A 471 4.69 22.85 -14.36
C ALA A 471 5.64 21.96 -13.54
N LEU A 472 5.12 20.92 -12.88
CA LEU A 472 5.89 19.97 -12.08
C LEU A 472 6.42 18.76 -12.84
N ARG A 473 6.06 18.52 -14.10
CA ARG A 473 6.41 17.29 -14.84
C ARG A 473 6.78 17.51 -16.30
N THR A 474 6.71 18.74 -16.78
CA THR A 474 7.06 19.11 -18.14
C THR A 474 8.18 20.14 -18.10
N SER A 475 9.21 19.95 -18.92
CA SER A 475 10.33 20.88 -19.04
C SER A 475 9.88 22.22 -19.62
N ALA A 476 10.53 23.31 -19.18
CA ALA A 476 10.14 24.67 -19.50
C ALA A 476 10.00 24.93 -21.01
N ILE A 477 10.89 24.33 -21.81
CA ILE A 477 10.92 24.43 -23.28
C ILE A 477 9.61 24.05 -23.98
N HIS A 478 8.75 23.25 -23.34
CA HIS A 478 7.47 22.82 -23.89
C HIS A 478 6.29 23.66 -23.41
N LEU A 479 6.48 24.49 -22.37
CA LEU A 479 5.40 25.24 -21.71
C LEU A 479 5.12 26.60 -22.34
N GLY A 480 5.99 27.09 -23.23
CA GLY A 480 5.90 28.42 -23.84
C GLY A 480 4.52 28.80 -24.40
N MET A 481 3.79 27.85 -25.01
CA MET A 481 2.46 28.09 -25.58
C MET A 481 1.37 28.34 -24.53
N LEU A 482 1.59 27.94 -23.27
CA LEU A 482 0.60 28.04 -22.21
C LEU A 482 0.55 29.45 -21.60
N TRP A 483 1.69 30.15 -21.56
CA TRP A 483 1.86 31.36 -20.76
C TRP A 483 0.90 32.51 -21.08
N PRO A 484 0.56 32.82 -22.35
CA PRO A 484 -0.40 33.88 -22.62
C PRO A 484 -1.76 33.65 -21.96
N VAL A 485 -2.24 32.40 -21.98
CA VAL A 485 -3.53 32.02 -21.38
C VAL A 485 -3.41 31.91 -19.86
N VAL A 486 -2.36 31.25 -19.36
CA VAL A 486 -2.13 31.08 -17.92
C VAL A 486 -1.95 32.44 -17.23
N ASN A 487 -1.18 33.36 -17.81
CA ASN A 487 -0.95 34.68 -17.24
C ASN A 487 -2.24 35.51 -17.19
N ALA A 488 -3.03 35.51 -18.28
CA ALA A 488 -4.31 36.21 -18.33
C ALA A 488 -5.30 35.66 -17.29
N GLU A 489 -5.38 34.33 -17.14
CA GLU A 489 -6.26 33.69 -16.16
C GLU A 489 -5.83 33.90 -14.71
N ILE A 490 -4.54 33.74 -14.39
CA ILE A 490 -4.04 33.98 -13.03
C ILE A 490 -4.28 35.44 -12.65
N HIS A 491 -3.99 36.38 -13.54
CA HIS A 491 -4.23 37.80 -13.30
C HIS A 491 -5.72 38.06 -13.03
N ALA A 492 -6.62 37.59 -13.91
CA ALA A 492 -8.06 37.80 -13.75
C ALA A 492 -8.62 37.15 -12.47
N ALA A 493 -8.18 35.93 -12.15
CA ALA A 493 -8.60 35.22 -10.94
C ALA A 493 -8.13 35.93 -9.67
N ILE A 494 -6.87 36.39 -9.62
CA ILE A 494 -6.31 37.07 -8.45
C ILE A 494 -6.90 38.48 -8.29
N SER A 495 -7.09 39.25 -9.37
CA SER A 495 -7.78 40.55 -9.31
C SER A 495 -9.24 40.43 -8.84
N SER A 496 -9.89 39.27 -9.04
CA SER A 496 -11.28 39.07 -8.61
C SER A 496 -11.47 39.05 -7.09
N VAL A 497 -10.40 38.95 -6.29
CA VAL A 497 -10.45 38.93 -4.82
C VAL A 497 -11.15 40.17 -4.27
N VAL A 498 -10.84 41.34 -4.83
CA VAL A 498 -11.37 42.65 -4.39
C VAL A 498 -12.61 43.05 -5.20
N ALA A 499 -13.04 42.22 -6.16
CA ALA A 499 -14.24 42.50 -6.94
C ALA A 499 -15.49 42.54 -6.03
N PRO A 500 -16.43 43.47 -6.28
CA PRO A 500 -17.69 43.55 -5.54
C PRO A 500 -18.49 42.25 -5.63
N ASP A 501 -19.21 41.94 -4.56
CA ASP A 501 -20.09 40.77 -4.50
C ASP A 501 -21.18 40.87 -5.59
N ASN A 502 -21.48 39.73 -6.25
CA ASN A 502 -22.38 39.62 -7.40
C ASN A 502 -21.91 40.34 -8.68
N SER A 503 -20.62 40.66 -8.79
CA SER A 503 -20.02 41.06 -10.06
C SER A 503 -19.82 39.84 -10.98
N PRO A 504 -19.77 40.03 -12.32
CA PRO A 504 -19.49 38.93 -13.24
C PRO A 504 -18.15 38.24 -12.95
N ALA A 505 -17.18 38.98 -12.40
CA ALA A 505 -15.91 38.42 -11.93
C ALA A 505 -16.11 37.49 -10.72
N SER A 506 -16.90 37.92 -9.73
CA SER A 506 -17.23 37.11 -8.55
C SER A 506 -18.04 35.85 -8.90
N ASP A 507 -18.85 35.87 -9.96
CA ASP A 507 -19.59 34.69 -10.44
C ASP A 507 -18.70 33.71 -11.22
N THR A 508 -17.64 34.22 -11.83
CA THR A 508 -16.71 33.45 -12.66
C THR A 508 -15.65 32.76 -11.81
N TYR A 509 -15.15 33.43 -10.77
CA TYR A 509 -14.10 32.93 -9.90
C TYR A 509 -14.65 32.65 -8.50
N THR A 510 -14.79 31.36 -8.18
CA THR A 510 -15.20 30.91 -6.84
C THR A 510 -14.05 31.02 -5.86
N ASN A 511 -14.35 31.02 -4.55
CA ASN A 511 -13.33 30.98 -3.49
C ASN A 511 -12.32 29.83 -3.69
N ALA A 512 -12.81 28.66 -4.14
CA ALA A 512 -11.97 27.52 -4.46
C ALA A 512 -11.04 27.80 -5.64
N SER A 513 -11.54 28.40 -6.73
CA SER A 513 -10.70 28.72 -7.89
C SER A 513 -9.67 29.80 -7.57
N ILE A 514 -10.02 30.81 -6.76
CA ILE A 514 -9.10 31.86 -6.32
C ILE A 514 -7.95 31.26 -5.52
N LEU A 515 -8.25 30.39 -4.54
CA LEU A 515 -7.21 29.70 -3.76
C LEU A 515 -6.30 28.85 -4.67
N GLN A 516 -6.89 28.11 -5.61
CA GLN A 516 -6.13 27.29 -6.55
C GLN A 516 -5.28 28.12 -7.52
N ALA A 517 -5.73 29.31 -7.93
CA ALA A 517 -4.96 30.27 -8.72
C ALA A 517 -3.77 30.82 -7.92
N CYS A 518 -3.96 31.15 -6.64
CA CYS A 518 -2.88 31.58 -5.75
C CYS A 518 -1.84 30.47 -5.56
N LYS A 519 -2.28 29.22 -5.35
CA LYS A 519 -1.40 28.04 -5.28
C LYS A 519 -0.66 27.79 -6.59
N LEU A 520 -1.26 28.07 -7.75
CA LEU A 520 -0.60 27.97 -9.05
C LEU A 520 0.49 29.05 -9.18
N LEU A 521 0.19 30.31 -8.86
CA LEU A 521 1.16 31.39 -8.88
C LEU A 521 2.35 31.10 -7.95
N ASP A 522 2.07 30.72 -6.71
CA ASP A 522 3.08 30.36 -5.70
C ASP A 522 3.99 29.21 -6.17
N LEU A 523 3.41 28.19 -6.80
CA LEU A 523 4.17 27.10 -7.39
C LEU A 523 5.04 27.56 -8.57
N LEU A 524 4.52 28.41 -9.46
CA LEU A 524 5.26 28.90 -10.62
C LEU A 524 6.46 29.75 -10.20
N ILE A 525 6.30 30.60 -9.19
CA ILE A 525 7.40 31.37 -8.57
C ILE A 525 8.42 30.43 -7.90
N CYS A 526 7.95 29.42 -7.16
CA CYS A 526 8.83 28.48 -6.47
C CYS A 526 9.64 27.60 -7.44
N VAL A 527 9.00 27.08 -8.50
CA VAL A 527 9.65 26.25 -9.52
C VAL A 527 10.54 27.10 -10.43
N ALA A 528 10.12 28.33 -10.72
CA ALA A 528 10.76 29.30 -11.60
C ALA A 528 11.16 28.73 -12.99
N PRO A 529 10.20 28.29 -13.84
CA PRO A 529 10.51 27.92 -15.22
C PRO A 529 11.08 29.13 -15.99
N ASP A 530 12.16 28.92 -16.75
CA ASP A 530 12.89 29.99 -17.46
C ASP A 530 11.96 30.92 -18.29
N ASP A 531 11.00 30.34 -19.03
CA ASP A 531 10.05 31.09 -19.85
C ASP A 531 9.04 31.91 -19.02
N PHE A 532 8.70 31.46 -17.81
CA PHE A 532 7.77 32.14 -16.91
C PHE A 532 8.45 33.34 -16.23
N GLN A 533 9.75 33.25 -15.92
CA GLN A 533 10.51 34.34 -15.28
C GLN A 533 10.43 35.66 -16.06
N LEU A 534 10.29 35.60 -17.39
CA LEU A 534 10.10 36.79 -18.24
C LEU A 534 8.80 37.57 -17.93
N HIS A 535 7.84 36.92 -17.28
CA HIS A 535 6.52 37.44 -16.95
C HIS A 535 6.30 37.60 -15.44
N GLU A 536 7.25 37.14 -14.62
CA GLU A 536 7.13 37.08 -13.15
C GLU A 536 6.88 38.45 -12.51
N TRP A 537 7.49 39.51 -13.08
CA TRP A 537 7.32 40.90 -12.67
C TRP A 537 5.87 41.42 -12.71
N LEU A 538 5.00 40.78 -13.52
CA LEU A 538 3.57 41.12 -13.55
C LEU A 538 2.86 40.77 -12.24
N PHE A 539 3.38 39.78 -11.51
CA PHE A 539 2.73 39.21 -10.35
C PHE A 539 3.42 39.61 -9.05
N ILE A 540 4.76 39.62 -9.01
CA ILE A 540 5.54 39.93 -7.81
C ILE A 540 6.61 40.98 -8.07
N THR A 541 7.04 41.65 -7.00
CA THR A 541 8.24 42.47 -7.03
C THR A 541 9.45 41.56 -6.79
N ASP A 542 10.26 41.35 -7.82
CA ASP A 542 11.47 40.50 -7.79
C ASP A 542 12.76 41.26 -7.39
N THR A 543 12.64 42.57 -7.17
CA THR A 543 13.76 43.45 -6.78
C THR A 543 13.89 43.59 -5.25
N ILE A 544 14.98 44.23 -4.81
CA ILE A 544 15.22 44.56 -3.39
C ILE A 544 14.11 45.42 -2.77
N ASP A 545 13.31 46.10 -3.60
CA ASP A 545 12.19 46.93 -3.17
C ASP A 545 11.10 46.09 -2.48
N ALA A 546 11.03 44.78 -2.74
CA ALA A 546 10.13 43.87 -2.02
C ALA A 546 10.37 43.88 -0.51
N VAL A 547 11.65 43.94 -0.10
CA VAL A 547 12.07 43.92 1.31
C VAL A 547 12.25 45.34 1.85
N TYR A 548 12.85 46.23 1.04
CA TYR A 548 13.21 47.58 1.42
C TYR A 548 12.44 48.60 0.58
N ARG A 549 11.14 48.76 0.87
CA ARG A 549 10.28 49.73 0.17
C ARG A 549 10.75 51.16 0.43
N SER A 550 11.01 51.93 -0.64
CA SER A 550 11.29 53.37 -0.54
C SER A 550 10.03 54.18 -0.21
N SER A 551 10.18 55.40 0.31
CA SER A 551 9.05 56.29 0.63
C SER A 551 8.23 56.73 -0.59
N THR A 552 8.75 56.52 -1.80
CA THR A 552 8.09 56.86 -3.08
C THR A 552 7.69 55.61 -3.87
N TYR A 553 7.81 54.42 -3.29
CA TYR A 553 7.46 53.17 -3.96
C TYR A 553 5.97 53.11 -4.27
N GLN A 554 5.64 52.71 -5.50
CA GLN A 554 4.28 52.38 -5.92
C GLN A 554 4.26 50.92 -6.35
N PRO A 555 3.33 50.10 -5.84
CA PRO A 555 3.21 48.72 -6.27
C PRO A 555 2.80 48.69 -7.75
N VAL A 556 3.54 47.93 -8.54
CA VAL A 556 3.23 47.62 -9.96
C VAL A 556 2.87 46.14 -10.12
N ALA A 557 3.42 45.31 -9.23
CA ALA A 557 3.11 43.89 -9.17
C ALA A 557 1.71 43.68 -8.59
N LEU A 558 0.93 42.81 -9.23
CA LEU A 558 -0.46 42.53 -8.85
C LEU A 558 -0.63 42.17 -7.36
N VAL A 559 0.30 41.38 -6.83
CA VAL A 559 0.23 40.92 -5.44
C VAL A 559 0.45 42.06 -4.44
N ASP A 560 1.37 42.96 -4.74
CA ASP A 560 1.64 44.12 -3.88
C ASP A 560 0.48 45.14 -3.94
N GLU A 561 -0.13 45.35 -5.11
CA GLU A 561 -1.34 46.19 -5.28
C GLU A 561 -2.50 45.65 -4.43
N LEU A 562 -2.79 44.36 -4.53
CA LEU A 562 -3.86 43.73 -3.75
C LEU A 562 -3.58 43.71 -2.26
N SER A 563 -2.32 43.56 -1.85
CA SER A 563 -1.93 43.66 -0.44
C SER A 563 -2.28 45.03 0.13
N ASP A 564 -2.00 46.11 -0.61
CA ASP A 564 -2.28 47.48 -0.19
C ASP A 564 -3.80 47.77 -0.17
N GLU A 565 -4.55 47.32 -1.18
CA GLU A 565 -6.02 47.44 -1.22
C GLU A 565 -6.72 46.70 -0.06
N LEU A 566 -6.33 45.45 0.19
CA LEU A 566 -6.86 44.65 1.30
C LEU A 566 -6.42 45.23 2.66
N GLY A 567 -5.23 45.81 2.76
CA GLY A 567 -4.75 46.51 3.94
C GLY A 567 -5.55 47.79 4.25
N ALA A 568 -5.89 48.57 3.22
CA ALA A 568 -6.72 49.77 3.34
C ALA A 568 -8.16 49.44 3.78
N ALA A 569 -8.76 48.38 3.24
CA ALA A 569 -10.10 47.92 3.61
C ALA A 569 -10.21 47.52 5.09
N VAL A 570 -9.15 46.93 5.66
CA VAL A 570 -9.12 46.52 7.08
C VAL A 570 -8.93 47.70 8.03
N SER A 571 -8.12 48.68 7.64
CA SER A 571 -7.93 49.92 8.41
C SER A 571 -9.25 50.67 8.63
N ASN A 572 -10.21 50.51 7.72
CA ASN A 572 -11.56 51.06 7.81
C ASN A 572 -12.56 50.19 8.61
N SER A 573 -12.28 48.91 8.85
CA SER A 573 -13.24 47.94 9.42
C SER A 573 -12.90 47.42 10.83
N GLY A 574 -11.82 47.90 11.46
CA GLY A 574 -11.57 47.72 12.90
C GLY A 574 -11.24 46.29 13.37
N PHE A 575 -10.93 45.36 12.45
CA PHE A 575 -10.55 43.99 12.80
C PHE A 575 -9.14 43.91 13.42
N GLN A 576 -9.02 43.22 14.56
CA GLN A 576 -7.75 43.01 15.27
C GLN A 576 -6.81 42.06 14.50
N LEU A 577 -5.52 42.42 14.45
CA LEU A 577 -4.45 41.65 13.81
C LEU A 577 -4.18 40.32 14.54
N SER A 578 -4.23 39.21 13.83
CA SER A 578 -3.39 38.04 14.13
C SER A 578 -1.98 38.30 13.61
N SER A 579 -0.98 38.11 14.45
CA SER A 579 0.44 38.34 14.13
C SER A 579 0.85 37.64 12.84
N VAL A 580 1.31 38.43 11.86
CA VAL A 580 1.96 37.95 10.65
C VAL A 580 3.24 37.24 11.09
N VAL A 581 3.21 35.92 11.18
CA VAL A 581 4.41 35.10 11.37
C VAL A 581 5.24 35.29 10.11
N ASN A 582 6.44 35.84 10.20
CA ASN A 582 7.36 35.93 9.06
C ASN A 582 7.89 34.52 8.77
N PRO A 583 7.48 33.85 7.69
CA PRO A 583 8.06 32.59 7.32
C PRO A 583 9.49 32.86 6.85
N VAL A 584 10.47 32.46 7.66
CA VAL A 584 11.88 32.57 7.29
C VAL A 584 12.14 31.54 6.19
N ALA A 585 12.62 31.98 5.02
CA ALA A 585 13.09 31.07 3.98
C ALA A 585 14.19 30.17 4.56
N SER A 586 13.89 28.88 4.77
CA SER A 586 14.87 27.90 5.25
C SER A 586 15.90 27.62 4.14
N GLY A 587 17.16 27.98 4.37
CA GLY A 587 18.22 27.98 3.36
C GLY A 587 18.59 26.63 2.72
N SER A 588 17.96 25.52 3.12
CA SER A 588 18.25 24.19 2.54
C SER A 588 17.36 23.82 1.35
N SER A 589 16.13 24.32 1.27
CA SER A 589 15.15 23.86 0.28
C SER A 589 14.07 24.90 -0.03
N ARG A 590 13.86 25.21 -1.32
CA ARG A 590 12.78 26.08 -1.80
C ARG A 590 11.45 25.32 -1.82
N ARG A 591 10.42 25.94 -1.27
CA ARG A 591 9.06 25.41 -1.13
C ARG A 591 8.03 26.53 -1.37
N PRO A 592 6.81 26.23 -1.83
CA PRO A 592 5.74 27.21 -1.93
C PRO A 592 5.38 27.80 -0.56
N LEU A 593 4.97 29.06 -0.53
CA LEU A 593 4.58 29.79 0.68
C LEU A 593 3.27 29.25 1.31
N LEU A 594 2.28 28.93 0.49
CA LEU A 594 0.99 28.36 0.88
C LEU A 594 1.16 26.87 1.20
N GLY A 595 0.88 26.49 2.45
CA GLY A 595 1.02 25.14 2.98
C GLY A 595 2.38 24.94 3.66
N PRO A 596 3.35 24.26 3.02
CA PRO A 596 4.64 23.92 3.62
C PRO A 596 5.54 25.14 3.94
N GLY A 597 5.27 26.30 3.35
CA GLY A 597 6.01 27.55 3.58
C GLY A 597 5.52 28.36 4.78
N GLY A 598 4.46 27.94 5.47
CA GLY A 598 4.06 28.50 6.77
C GLY A 598 2.66 29.10 6.81
N ILE A 599 2.04 29.41 5.67
CA ILE A 599 0.63 29.84 5.63
C ILE A 599 -0.27 28.62 5.54
N ASN A 600 -1.06 28.36 6.58
CA ASN A 600 -1.99 27.23 6.57
C ASN A 600 -3.11 27.46 5.54
N ASP A 601 -3.26 26.51 4.61
CA ASP A 601 -4.24 26.53 3.54
C ASP A 601 -5.54 25.75 3.86
N ASP A 602 -5.62 25.11 5.04
CA ASP A 602 -6.81 24.40 5.51
C ASP A 602 -7.86 25.37 6.08
N VAL A 603 -8.59 26.05 5.20
CA VAL A 603 -9.66 27.02 5.56
C VAL A 603 -10.99 26.65 4.92
N SER A 604 -12.10 26.94 5.61
CA SER A 604 -13.44 26.76 5.05
C SER A 604 -13.65 27.71 3.87
N LEU A 605 -14.01 27.16 2.71
CA LEU A 605 -14.25 27.91 1.48
C LEU A 605 -15.65 28.53 1.41
N GLU A 606 -16.49 28.29 2.42
CA GLU A 606 -17.87 28.80 2.49
C GLU A 606 -17.92 30.32 2.75
N ARG A 607 -16.94 30.86 3.46
CA ARG A 607 -16.89 32.29 3.84
C ARG A 607 -15.69 32.98 3.22
N LYS A 608 -15.94 33.87 2.25
CA LYS A 608 -14.90 34.67 1.57
C LYS A 608 -14.04 35.46 2.56
N ASP A 609 -14.67 36.05 3.59
CA ASP A 609 -13.95 36.82 4.62
C ASP A 609 -12.90 35.99 5.37
N GLU A 610 -13.20 34.72 5.66
CA GLU A 610 -12.25 33.85 6.37
C GLU A 610 -11.07 33.46 5.49
N LEU A 611 -11.33 33.17 4.21
CA LEU A 611 -10.29 32.91 3.22
C LEU A 611 -9.38 34.13 3.04
N VAL A 612 -9.96 35.32 2.92
CA VAL A 612 -9.22 36.58 2.76
C VAL A 612 -8.36 36.85 3.99
N ALA A 613 -8.94 36.76 5.19
CA ALA A 613 -8.25 37.09 6.43
C ALA A 613 -7.12 36.10 6.79
N LYS A 614 -7.35 34.79 6.63
CA LYS A 614 -6.41 33.76 7.08
C LYS A 614 -5.36 33.38 6.04
N VAL A 615 -5.69 33.46 4.75
CA VAL A 615 -4.83 32.95 3.67
C VAL A 615 -4.40 34.06 2.73
N LEU A 616 -5.34 34.72 2.04
CA LEU A 616 -5.00 35.60 0.92
C LEU A 616 -4.25 36.86 1.38
N ARG A 617 -4.66 37.48 2.50
CA ARG A 617 -3.98 38.68 2.99
C ARG A 617 -2.55 38.39 3.47
N PRO A 618 -2.28 37.37 4.32
CA PRO A 618 -0.91 36.97 4.62
C PRO A 618 -0.10 36.60 3.38
N PHE A 619 -0.72 35.89 2.43
CA PHE A 619 -0.08 35.47 1.18
C PHE A 619 0.36 36.67 0.36
N PHE A 620 -0.55 37.60 0.05
CA PHE A 620 -0.22 38.76 -0.77
C PHE A 620 0.76 39.72 -0.09
N GLY A 621 0.70 39.85 1.24
CA GLY A 621 1.63 40.69 1.99
C GLY A 621 3.05 40.12 2.11
N GLN A 622 3.24 38.82 1.87
CA GLN A 622 4.53 38.13 2.07
C GLN A 622 5.14 37.54 0.80
N LEU A 623 4.37 37.31 -0.26
CA LEU A 623 4.84 36.55 -1.42
C LEU A 623 6.07 37.19 -2.09
N SER A 624 6.05 38.50 -2.37
CA SER A 624 7.19 39.21 -2.97
C SER A 624 8.45 39.11 -2.10
N ILE A 625 8.31 39.26 -0.78
CA ILE A 625 9.41 39.13 0.19
C ILE A 625 9.95 37.70 0.19
N PHE A 626 9.07 36.71 0.30
CA PHE A 626 9.42 35.30 0.36
C PHE A 626 10.07 34.81 -0.94
N ALA A 627 9.57 35.26 -2.10
CA ALA A 627 10.16 34.97 -3.41
C ALA A 627 11.57 35.54 -3.54
N PHE A 628 11.77 36.80 -3.13
CA PHE A 628 13.09 37.43 -3.09
C PHE A 628 14.04 36.64 -2.17
N GLU A 629 13.68 36.45 -0.89
CA GLU A 629 14.54 35.76 0.08
C GLU A 629 14.85 34.31 -0.35
N SER A 630 13.88 33.57 -0.86
CA SER A 630 14.07 32.18 -1.30
C SER A 630 14.96 32.06 -2.54
N THR A 631 14.93 33.04 -3.44
CA THR A 631 15.81 33.12 -4.61
C THR A 631 17.26 33.35 -4.18
N TYR A 632 17.50 34.30 -3.28
CA TYR A 632 18.85 34.59 -2.77
C TYR A 632 19.37 33.55 -1.77
N ALA A 633 18.49 32.77 -1.15
CA ALA A 633 18.88 31.62 -0.32
C ALA A 633 19.49 30.47 -1.13
N MET A 634 19.32 30.45 -2.47
CA MET A 634 19.91 29.46 -3.39
C MET A 634 19.59 27.99 -3.04
N GLY A 635 18.43 27.76 -2.40
CA GLY A 635 17.97 26.42 -2.03
C GLY A 635 17.54 25.60 -3.25
N ARG A 636 17.68 24.27 -3.17
CA ARG A 636 17.12 23.37 -4.20
C ARG A 636 15.61 23.27 -4.08
N LEU A 637 14.90 23.16 -5.21
CA LEU A 637 13.46 22.94 -5.21
C LEU A 637 13.13 21.59 -4.55
N ASP A 638 12.28 21.62 -3.53
CA ASP A 638 11.73 20.42 -2.91
C ASP A 638 10.52 19.91 -3.74
N ARG A 639 10.84 19.24 -4.85
CA ARG A 639 9.82 18.74 -5.79
C ARG A 639 8.86 17.76 -5.12
N GLU A 640 9.33 16.97 -4.17
CA GLU A 640 8.50 15.97 -3.49
C GLU A 640 7.41 16.65 -2.64
N THR A 641 7.76 17.72 -1.94
CA THR A 641 6.78 18.50 -1.16
C THR A 641 5.77 19.18 -2.08
N CYS A 642 6.20 19.75 -3.22
CA CYS A 642 5.27 20.33 -4.20
C CYS A 642 4.29 19.30 -4.78
N VAL A 643 4.80 18.11 -5.15
CA VAL A 643 3.97 17.00 -5.63
C VAL A 643 3.00 16.54 -4.54
N SER A 644 3.46 16.41 -3.29
CA SER A 644 2.61 16.00 -2.17
C SER A 644 1.51 17.03 -1.87
N GLY A 645 1.82 18.33 -1.99
CA GLY A 645 0.83 19.41 -1.86
C GLY A 645 -0.24 19.38 -2.96
N LEU A 646 0.15 19.17 -4.20
CA LEU A 646 -0.82 19.01 -5.30
C LEU A 646 -1.65 17.73 -5.16
N LEU A 647 -1.07 16.63 -4.69
CA LEU A 647 -1.84 15.41 -4.40
C LEU A 647 -2.86 15.64 -3.28
N LYS A 648 -2.52 16.40 -2.23
CA LYS A 648 -3.47 16.78 -1.17
C LYS A 648 -4.69 17.49 -1.76
N ASP A 649 -4.48 18.41 -2.70
CA ASP A 649 -5.57 19.14 -3.37
C ASP A 649 -6.39 18.24 -4.33
N LEU A 650 -5.72 17.36 -5.09
CA LEU A 650 -6.39 16.43 -6.02
C LEU A 650 -7.27 15.41 -5.29
N PHE A 651 -6.89 14.99 -4.09
CA PHE A 651 -7.62 14.02 -3.25
C PHE A 651 -8.50 14.69 -2.18
N ASP A 652 -8.71 16.01 -2.25
CA ASP A 652 -9.68 16.69 -1.39
C ASP A 652 -11.09 16.61 -2.00
N GLU A 653 -11.95 15.78 -1.43
CA GLU A 653 -13.35 15.64 -1.86
C GLU A 653 -14.20 16.89 -1.61
N ARG A 654 -13.78 17.80 -0.71
CA ARG A 654 -14.57 18.99 -0.34
C ARG A 654 -14.68 19.98 -1.49
N SER A 655 -13.70 19.99 -2.40
CA SER A 655 -13.66 20.86 -3.57
C SER A 655 -14.38 20.28 -4.80
N ILE A 656 -14.88 19.04 -4.71
CA ILE A 656 -15.65 18.39 -5.79
C ILE A 656 -17.14 18.76 -5.65
N VAL A 657 -17.75 19.17 -6.76
CA VAL A 657 -19.18 19.45 -6.85
C VAL A 657 -19.98 18.20 -6.53
N ARG A 658 -20.93 18.32 -5.59
CA ARG A 658 -21.84 17.24 -5.21
C ARG A 658 -23.12 17.31 -6.03
N ALA A 659 -23.65 16.15 -6.42
CA ALA A 659 -24.99 16.05 -6.97
C ALA A 659 -26.03 16.41 -5.89
N LEU A 660 -27.15 17.02 -6.31
CA LEU A 660 -28.27 17.39 -5.45
C LEU A 660 -29.05 16.18 -4.93
#